data_AF-A0A2V1IJD2-F1
#
_entry.id   AF-A0A2V1IJD2-F1
#
_cell.length_a   1.000
_cell.length_b   1.000
_cell.length_c   1.000
_cell.angle_alpha   90.00
_cell.angle_beta   90.00
_cell.angle_gamma   90.00
#
_symmetry.space_group_name_H-M   'P 1'
#
loop_
_entity.id
_entity.type
_entity.pdbx_description
1 polymer ?
#
loop_
_entity_poly.entity_id
_entity_poly.type
_entity_poly.pdbx_seq_one_letter_code
_entity_poly.pdbx_strand_id
1 'polypeptide(L)'
;MFLRYYLFLLFTLLLSSTSLAQEDVIIVKQGTWDVDPTEAGRLYPTGNSQYVGNITDGHLWALEYQGTTYNPEGWEDYYNQSPLNQTFTFKKNASGSLQTGQTGKKYKLRATLSADKSSIDLEFLVPDPPRPITTTIDSKNITLIDDSGIASATFTCNRTLNRNKKDITIGALSFEGQTYGIAEQPSFTDSPDSQSRTLRLTPGTNAGITLSVIGYYTLSVRTVNGVPVELTVRKLAADEEPNTPLSATFPEAMLGCSNALSYIPDEPLTLWSNEEGYGRNPVDVGNYGANYSNVFLLGNGRLGIATECNQSEGILINEKTNYDSNPDPDHKYVNTGTYCPIGALKITRGGESPAHGSTFLRQLDLTTAVASAMNRWTASGKEKIYTREYLVSRANDVGVLHFTTNGEVKLNYSFESSIAGSGSEGLVSATSGNTSNCRIRFNLTFKVIQKGGSLTTSGSTVSVTDADEITVVFGVGTNYDIDSPTFYSGESDDRLAERVRSTVESAAALGWQALYDNHIAEYSPLFNAARFELAEATNNAPTSLLKQHYEKAYTPTAADSDDQTRMIDMLLFAMGRYLNLASSRGDLALPSNLQGIWANQSPQWNCDFHANINLQMNYWAAENTNISSAHMPFLNYLKKMAATQWKGYADKLVAGTGGWTHHFATNTFGASGVYNGEYTEAAAWNCTHIWQHYLYTQDRQFLADFFDTLYGAARFYFGYLRDTDGDGLLEIPNNYSPELAGGTSVAVHAQQLVYQHLCNTRNAAVILGKTAEAANCQSYIDRMYNGIDIVNGEQCEWKGALTSEPTHRHLSHLMCLYPLAQVSPYDSDPTNFNGSYKALLKRADADGGEDAAWNTAWKMCCYARSLQGDLALRQLAYGMAERITPDLRTTCKHTFQIEGGAGISAAIGEMLLQSYSGIIDILPALPSTWPTGSVKGLKAEGNFTVDISWEEGEITEIRIADGLNQAIREGGVQLRIHAANMSDNGIYIDGKPYQSRSSALLYEPRTDSYLLTIPAGTPNNASITLGASTTTGIDTPELGTPDSEAPVRLFDLQGRPVSGDPQPGIYIRRQGNSVSKILISGR
;
A
#
# COMPACT_ATOMS: atom_id res chain seq x y z
N MET A 1 40.83 53.70 -64.14
CA MET A 1 39.63 53.32 -63.37
C MET A 1 38.50 52.70 -64.22
N PHE A 2 38.70 52.43 -65.52
CA PHE A 2 37.73 51.71 -66.37
C PHE A 2 38.18 50.30 -66.81
N LEU A 3 39.34 49.81 -66.33
CA LEU A 3 39.89 48.50 -66.74
C LEU A 3 39.94 47.45 -65.61
N ARG A 4 39.50 47.80 -64.39
CA ARG A 4 39.38 46.84 -63.27
C ARG A 4 37.97 46.26 -63.07
N TYR A 5 36.97 46.75 -63.81
CA TYR A 5 35.60 46.21 -63.78
C TYR A 5 35.32 45.14 -64.84
N TYR A 6 36.17 44.99 -65.87
CA TYR A 6 35.94 44.00 -66.94
C TYR A 6 36.59 42.63 -66.70
N LEU A 7 37.56 42.52 -65.77
CA LEU A 7 38.19 41.23 -65.43
C LEU A 7 37.44 40.44 -64.35
N PHE A 8 36.48 41.06 -63.64
CA PHE A 8 35.65 40.35 -62.66
C PHE A 8 34.37 39.77 -63.26
N LEU A 9 33.94 40.23 -64.46
CA LEU A 9 32.74 39.71 -65.13
C LEU A 9 33.00 38.48 -66.02
N LEU A 10 34.26 38.21 -66.39
CA LEU A 10 34.63 37.06 -67.23
C LEU A 10 34.93 35.77 -66.43
N PHE A 11 35.11 35.87 -65.10
CA PHE A 11 35.32 34.69 -64.25
C PHE A 11 34.02 34.08 -63.71
N THR A 12 32.89 34.78 -63.84
CA THR A 12 31.57 34.31 -63.41
C THR A 12 30.74 33.64 -64.52
N LEU A 13 31.25 33.59 -65.75
CA LEU A 13 30.52 33.07 -66.93
C LEU A 13 31.05 31.72 -67.46
N LEU A 14 31.91 31.02 -66.70
CA LEU A 14 32.48 29.72 -67.10
C LEU A 14 32.21 28.57 -66.11
N LEU A 15 31.23 28.73 -65.20
CA LEU A 15 30.77 27.67 -64.29
C LEU A 15 29.23 27.56 -64.25
N SER A 16 28.56 27.62 -65.40
CA SER A 16 27.14 27.29 -65.49
C SER A 16 26.85 26.43 -66.72
N SER A 17 27.39 25.21 -66.72
CA SER A 17 26.91 24.12 -67.55
C SER A 17 27.21 22.77 -66.88
N THR A 18 26.68 22.57 -65.68
CA THR A 18 26.34 21.23 -65.21
C THR A 18 24.82 21.16 -65.29
N SER A 19 24.31 20.29 -66.17
CA SER A 19 22.90 19.92 -66.17
C SER A 19 22.55 19.47 -64.74
N LEU A 20 21.77 20.28 -64.02
CA LEU A 20 21.13 19.85 -62.79
C LEU A 20 20.36 18.57 -63.13
N ALA A 21 20.77 17.45 -62.55
CA ALA A 21 19.95 16.25 -62.56
C ALA A 21 18.61 16.65 -61.94
N GLN A 22 17.54 16.55 -62.72
CA GLN A 22 16.20 16.89 -62.24
C GLN A 22 15.90 15.93 -61.08
N GLU A 23 15.67 16.47 -59.88
CA GLU A 23 15.38 15.65 -58.69
C GLU A 23 14.16 14.77 -58.99
N ASP A 24 14.27 13.48 -58.66
CA ASP A 24 13.19 12.50 -58.86
C ASP A 24 12.15 12.67 -57.74
N VAL A 25 11.37 13.75 -57.79
CA VAL A 25 10.37 14.13 -56.77
C VAL A 25 9.06 14.53 -57.42
N ILE A 26 7.95 14.31 -56.71
CA ILE A 26 6.65 14.88 -57.08
C ILE A 26 6.45 16.16 -56.27
N ILE A 27 6.29 17.29 -56.95
CA ILE A 27 6.03 18.58 -56.33
C ILE A 27 4.53 18.76 -56.20
N VAL A 28 4.07 19.04 -54.98
CA VAL A 28 2.67 19.34 -54.68
C VAL A 28 2.47 20.85 -54.78
N LYS A 29 1.48 21.31 -55.56
CA LYS A 29 1.21 22.73 -55.76
C LYS A 29 -0.14 23.13 -55.13
N GLN A 30 -0.16 24.27 -54.44
CA GLN A 30 -1.35 24.89 -53.86
C GLN A 30 -1.67 26.25 -54.49
N GLY A 31 -2.95 26.56 -54.73
CA GLY A 31 -3.36 27.83 -55.32
C GLY A 31 -4.87 28.02 -55.40
N THR A 32 -5.30 29.24 -55.68
CA THR A 32 -6.71 29.58 -55.96
C THR A 32 -6.90 29.84 -57.46
N TRP A 33 -8.14 29.88 -57.94
CA TRP A 33 -8.49 29.96 -59.37
C TRP A 33 -7.82 31.13 -60.14
N ASP A 34 -7.42 32.19 -59.44
CA ASP A 34 -6.89 33.43 -60.03
C ASP A 34 -5.38 33.66 -59.79
N VAL A 35 -4.64 32.68 -59.25
CA VAL A 35 -3.21 32.83 -58.93
C VAL A 35 -2.42 31.59 -59.36
N ASP A 36 -1.24 31.79 -59.95
CA ASP A 36 -0.32 30.70 -60.26
C ASP A 36 -0.02 29.87 -59.00
N PRO A 37 -0.22 28.54 -59.03
CA PRO A 37 -0.13 27.72 -57.84
C PRO A 37 1.34 27.62 -57.36
N THR A 38 1.52 27.86 -56.08
CA THR A 38 2.82 27.83 -55.39
C THR A 38 3.15 26.42 -54.89
N GLU A 39 4.43 26.14 -54.65
CA GLU A 39 4.84 24.86 -54.08
C GLU A 39 4.36 24.72 -52.63
N ALA A 40 3.57 23.68 -52.35
CA ALA A 40 3.02 23.33 -51.04
C ALA A 40 3.86 22.26 -50.32
N GLY A 41 4.62 21.47 -51.07
CA GLY A 41 5.52 20.45 -50.55
C GLY A 41 6.11 19.56 -51.64
N ARG A 42 6.98 18.63 -51.25
CA ARG A 42 7.63 17.65 -52.14
C ARG A 42 7.43 16.24 -51.60
N LEU A 43 7.19 15.29 -52.50
CA LEU A 43 7.12 13.86 -52.21
C LEU A 43 8.34 13.16 -52.81
N TYR A 44 8.98 12.33 -52.01
CA TYR A 44 10.23 11.64 -52.34
C TYR A 44 10.00 10.14 -52.57
N PRO A 45 10.75 9.50 -53.48
CA PRO A 45 10.52 8.13 -53.89
C PRO A 45 10.86 7.14 -52.77
N THR A 46 10.00 6.13 -52.58
CA THR A 46 10.19 5.03 -51.61
C THR A 46 10.42 3.68 -52.27
N GLY A 47 10.44 3.63 -53.61
CA GLY A 47 10.48 2.41 -54.42
C GLY A 47 9.10 2.04 -55.01
N ASN A 48 9.08 1.17 -56.03
CA ASN A 48 7.85 0.70 -56.71
C ASN A 48 6.92 1.81 -57.22
N SER A 49 7.48 2.89 -57.78
CA SER A 49 6.73 4.07 -58.27
C SER A 49 5.92 4.81 -57.20
N GLN A 50 6.20 4.57 -55.91
CA GLN A 50 5.59 5.29 -54.79
C GLN A 50 6.48 6.44 -54.31
N TYR A 51 5.83 7.52 -53.88
CA TYR A 51 6.43 8.72 -53.33
C TYR A 51 5.70 9.11 -52.05
N VAL A 52 6.42 9.61 -51.05
CA VAL A 52 5.81 10.07 -49.79
C VAL A 52 6.38 11.40 -49.36
N GLY A 53 5.59 12.20 -48.65
CA GLY A 53 6.04 13.49 -48.14
C GLY A 53 4.97 14.20 -47.33
N ASN A 54 5.36 15.27 -46.66
CA ASN A 54 4.46 16.04 -45.81
C ASN A 54 4.09 17.35 -46.49
N ILE A 55 2.84 17.78 -46.32
CA ILE A 55 2.35 19.09 -46.75
C ILE A 55 1.70 19.83 -45.58
N THR A 56 1.68 21.15 -45.65
CA THR A 56 0.81 21.99 -44.81
C THR A 56 -0.36 22.42 -45.70
N ASP A 57 -1.60 22.18 -45.25
CA ASP A 57 -2.79 22.20 -46.11
C ASP A 57 -3.11 23.59 -46.72
N GLY A 58 -3.67 23.53 -47.93
CA GLY A 58 -4.14 24.61 -48.81
C GLY A 58 -4.77 23.99 -50.08
N HIS A 59 -5.56 24.75 -50.84
CA HIS A 59 -6.22 24.29 -52.08
C HIS A 59 -5.25 23.56 -53.02
N LEU A 60 -5.32 22.23 -53.09
CA LEU A 60 -4.42 21.42 -53.90
C LEU A 60 -4.83 21.51 -55.37
N TRP A 61 -3.94 22.11 -56.15
CA TRP A 61 -4.25 22.49 -57.53
C TRP A 61 -3.66 21.52 -58.54
N ALA A 62 -2.39 21.13 -58.35
CA ALA A 62 -1.68 20.29 -59.29
C ALA A 62 -0.52 19.54 -58.63
N LEU A 63 -0.11 18.46 -59.28
CA LEU A 63 1.15 17.76 -59.01
C LEU A 63 2.10 17.99 -60.20
N GLU A 64 3.39 18.15 -59.93
CA GLU A 64 4.41 18.29 -60.97
C GLU A 64 5.47 17.21 -60.81
N TYR A 65 5.73 16.44 -61.86
CA TYR A 65 6.77 15.41 -61.89
C TYR A 65 7.59 15.54 -63.18
N GLN A 66 8.91 15.69 -63.03
CA GLN A 66 9.85 15.88 -64.15
C GLN A 66 9.42 16.98 -65.15
N GLY A 67 8.93 18.11 -64.63
CA GLY A 67 8.48 19.25 -65.44
C GLY A 67 7.15 19.05 -66.16
N THR A 68 6.43 17.96 -65.89
CA THR A 68 5.07 17.72 -66.38
C THR A 68 4.06 17.99 -65.26
N THR A 69 3.03 18.79 -65.54
CA THR A 69 1.93 19.06 -64.63
C THR A 69 0.79 18.05 -64.79
N TYR A 70 0.28 17.55 -63.67
CA TYR A 70 -0.86 16.66 -63.55
C TYR A 70 -1.94 17.37 -62.73
N ASN A 71 -3.16 17.43 -63.24
CA ASN A 71 -4.30 18.06 -62.57
C ASN A 71 -5.30 16.96 -62.15
N PRO A 72 -6.11 17.17 -61.10
CA PRO A 72 -7.09 16.18 -60.68
C PRO A 72 -8.19 16.02 -61.74
N GLU A 73 -8.74 14.82 -61.84
CA GLU A 73 -9.80 14.48 -62.80
C GLU A 73 -11.18 14.91 -62.26
N GLY A 74 -11.50 16.20 -62.38
CA GLY A 74 -12.78 16.78 -61.94
C GLY A 74 -12.65 17.73 -60.75
N TRP A 75 -13.79 18.18 -60.23
CA TRP A 75 -13.88 19.05 -59.05
C TRP A 75 -14.38 18.24 -57.85
N GLU A 76 -13.56 18.17 -56.80
CA GLU A 76 -13.94 17.52 -55.55
C GLU A 76 -13.71 18.50 -54.38
N ASP A 77 -14.75 18.70 -53.57
CA ASP A 77 -14.76 19.66 -52.46
C ASP A 77 -15.03 18.96 -51.12
N TYR A 78 -14.02 18.95 -50.26
CA TYR A 78 -14.03 18.39 -48.91
C TYR A 78 -14.05 19.51 -47.87
N TYR A 79 -15.07 20.36 -47.93
CA TYR A 79 -15.34 21.36 -46.89
C TYR A 79 -15.85 20.67 -45.61
N ASN A 80 -15.15 20.85 -44.49
CA ASN A 80 -15.48 20.30 -43.16
C ASN A 80 -15.52 18.75 -43.04
N GLN A 81 -15.00 18.00 -44.02
CA GLN A 81 -14.83 16.54 -43.96
C GLN A 81 -13.34 16.16 -44.03
N SER A 82 -12.98 14.95 -43.59
CA SER A 82 -11.59 14.49 -43.58
C SER A 82 -11.25 13.73 -44.88
N PRO A 83 -10.18 14.10 -45.62
CA PRO A 83 -9.76 13.38 -46.83
C PRO A 83 -8.97 12.09 -46.54
N LEU A 84 -8.84 11.68 -45.27
CA LEU A 84 -8.05 10.51 -44.86
C LEU A 84 -8.53 9.21 -45.49
N ASN A 85 -7.57 8.35 -45.87
CA ASN A 85 -7.81 7.05 -46.51
C ASN A 85 -8.57 7.12 -47.84
N GLN A 86 -8.60 8.28 -48.50
CA GLN A 86 -9.11 8.44 -49.85
C GLN A 86 -7.97 8.62 -50.84
N THR A 87 -8.18 8.16 -52.07
CA THR A 87 -7.22 8.27 -53.17
C THR A 87 -7.77 9.17 -54.27
N PHE A 88 -6.98 10.16 -54.69
CA PHE A 88 -7.32 11.15 -55.71
C PHE A 88 -6.39 11.00 -56.92
N THR A 89 -6.96 10.82 -58.11
CA THR A 89 -6.18 10.60 -59.34
C THR A 89 -5.93 11.92 -60.09
N PHE A 90 -4.65 12.19 -60.40
CA PHE A 90 -4.19 13.32 -61.20
C PHE A 90 -3.69 12.84 -62.57
N LYS A 91 -4.10 13.49 -63.67
CA LYS A 91 -3.75 13.09 -65.06
C LYS A 91 -3.11 14.23 -65.85
N LYS A 92 -2.31 13.86 -66.85
CA LYS A 92 -1.78 14.80 -67.86
C LYS A 92 -2.94 15.45 -68.61
N ASN A 93 -2.91 16.78 -68.73
CA ASN A 93 -3.91 17.59 -69.45
C ASN A 93 -5.35 17.53 -68.90
N ALA A 94 -5.57 17.07 -67.67
CA ALA A 94 -6.85 17.22 -67.00
C ALA A 94 -7.07 18.67 -66.54
N SER A 95 -8.31 19.00 -66.17
CA SER A 95 -8.66 20.29 -65.56
C SER A 95 -9.58 20.04 -64.37
N GLY A 96 -9.15 20.46 -63.18
CA GLY A 96 -9.85 20.20 -61.93
C GLY A 96 -9.12 20.82 -60.76
N SER A 97 -9.72 20.80 -59.57
CA SER A 97 -9.07 21.17 -58.31
C SER A 97 -9.60 20.32 -57.16
N LEU A 98 -8.76 20.06 -56.17
CA LEU A 98 -9.13 19.39 -54.93
C LEU A 98 -9.11 20.40 -53.77
N GLN A 99 -10.27 20.66 -53.18
CA GLN A 99 -10.40 21.61 -52.08
C GLN A 99 -10.53 20.90 -50.73
N THR A 100 -9.55 21.11 -49.86
CA THR A 100 -9.50 20.61 -48.48
C THR A 100 -9.74 21.79 -47.53
N GLY A 101 -10.92 21.87 -46.92
CA GLY A 101 -11.38 23.08 -46.21
C GLY A 101 -10.83 23.32 -44.80
N GLN A 102 -9.69 22.73 -44.40
CA GLN A 102 -9.16 22.80 -43.03
C GLN A 102 -7.83 23.56 -42.93
N THR A 103 -7.90 24.89 -42.89
CA THR A 103 -6.73 25.78 -42.81
C THR A 103 -5.86 25.49 -41.57
N GLY A 104 -4.57 25.25 -41.79
CA GLY A 104 -3.57 25.10 -40.71
C GLY A 104 -3.26 23.67 -40.25
N LYS A 105 -3.83 22.63 -40.87
CA LYS A 105 -3.48 21.22 -40.61
C LYS A 105 -2.32 20.74 -41.49
N LYS A 106 -1.60 19.71 -41.05
CA LYS A 106 -0.48 19.10 -41.78
C LYS A 106 -0.80 17.64 -42.08
N TYR A 107 -0.51 17.18 -43.30
CA TYR A 107 -0.82 15.82 -43.73
C TYR A 107 0.43 15.10 -44.24
N LYS A 108 0.50 13.78 -43.98
CA LYS A 108 1.41 12.87 -44.69
C LYS A 108 0.68 12.32 -45.92
N LEU A 109 1.29 12.49 -47.09
CA LEU A 109 0.76 12.04 -48.37
C LEU A 109 1.56 10.86 -48.92
N ARG A 110 0.87 9.98 -49.65
CA ARG A 110 1.48 8.95 -50.52
C ARG A 110 0.99 9.17 -51.94
N ALA A 111 1.89 9.26 -52.90
CA ALA A 111 1.59 9.32 -54.31
C ALA A 111 2.09 8.04 -55.00
N THR A 112 1.31 7.49 -55.93
CA THR A 112 1.71 6.36 -56.77
C THR A 112 1.69 6.79 -58.23
N LEU A 113 2.85 6.80 -58.88
CA LEU A 113 2.99 7.14 -60.30
C LEU A 113 2.66 5.92 -61.16
N SER A 114 1.77 6.09 -62.15
CA SER A 114 1.40 5.00 -63.05
C SER A 114 2.60 4.52 -63.89
N ALA A 115 2.60 3.26 -64.32
CA ALA A 115 3.71 2.66 -65.06
C ALA A 115 4.02 3.37 -66.39
N ASP A 116 2.99 3.92 -67.06
CA ASP A 116 3.08 4.73 -68.27
C ASP A 116 3.28 6.23 -67.99
N LYS A 117 3.37 6.62 -66.71
CA LYS A 117 3.45 8.00 -66.22
C LYS A 117 2.33 8.89 -66.76
N SER A 118 1.14 8.34 -67.03
CA SER A 118 -0.03 9.11 -67.46
C SER A 118 -0.85 9.68 -66.29
N SER A 119 -0.73 9.07 -65.10
CA SER A 119 -1.42 9.52 -63.88
C SER A 119 -0.59 9.39 -62.59
N ILE A 120 -1.01 10.12 -61.56
CA ILE A 120 -0.51 10.04 -60.19
C ILE A 120 -1.70 9.88 -59.25
N ASP A 121 -1.75 8.80 -58.48
CA ASP A 121 -2.77 8.58 -57.45
C ASP A 121 -2.27 9.07 -56.09
N LEU A 122 -2.98 10.00 -55.45
CA LEU A 122 -2.58 10.69 -54.22
C LEU A 122 -3.48 10.30 -53.04
N GLU A 123 -2.90 9.80 -51.95
CA GLU A 123 -3.58 9.33 -50.74
C GLU A 123 -3.17 10.14 -49.50
N PHE A 124 -4.14 10.49 -48.63
CA PHE A 124 -3.89 11.15 -47.34
C PHE A 124 -3.84 10.10 -46.21
N LEU A 125 -2.70 10.00 -45.52
CA LEU A 125 -2.45 8.90 -44.57
C LEU A 125 -2.78 9.26 -43.10
N VAL A 126 -2.39 10.44 -42.60
CA VAL A 126 -2.68 10.90 -41.22
C VAL A 126 -2.75 12.44 -41.12
N PRO A 127 -3.61 13.01 -40.22
CA PRO A 127 -3.93 14.46 -40.15
C PRO A 127 -3.00 15.31 -39.26
N ASP A 128 -1.92 14.74 -38.74
CA ASP A 128 -0.88 15.44 -37.99
C ASP A 128 0.42 14.63 -38.22
N PRO A 129 1.57 15.21 -38.61
CA PRO A 129 2.79 14.45 -38.64
C PRO A 129 3.11 13.93 -37.22
N PRO A 130 3.72 12.74 -37.12
CA PRO A 130 4.16 12.18 -35.86
C PRO A 130 5.04 13.15 -35.09
N ARG A 131 5.00 13.00 -33.76
CA ARG A 131 5.78 13.75 -32.77
C ARG A 131 7.28 13.76 -33.15
N PRO A 132 8.07 14.75 -32.67
CA PRO A 132 9.53 14.68 -32.78
C PRO A 132 10.05 13.30 -32.35
N ILE A 133 11.14 12.85 -32.96
CA ILE A 133 11.78 11.60 -32.55
C ILE A 133 12.23 11.74 -31.10
N THR A 134 11.52 11.06 -30.21
CA THR A 134 11.78 11.07 -28.78
C THR A 134 12.40 9.75 -28.37
N THR A 135 13.43 9.83 -27.52
CA THR A 135 13.92 8.68 -26.75
C THR A 135 13.17 8.67 -25.43
N THR A 136 12.36 7.65 -25.18
CA THR A 136 11.76 7.42 -23.86
C THR A 136 12.67 6.48 -23.07
N ILE A 137 13.14 6.94 -21.91
CA ILE A 137 13.74 6.06 -20.89
C ILE A 137 12.65 5.77 -19.89
N ASP A 138 12.11 4.55 -19.89
CA ASP A 138 11.55 3.98 -18.67
C ASP A 138 12.67 3.23 -17.93
N SER A 139 12.50 2.92 -16.66
CA SER A 139 13.54 2.28 -15.82
C SER A 139 13.99 0.89 -16.33
N LYS A 140 13.44 0.41 -17.46
CA LYS A 140 13.73 -0.90 -18.04
C LYS A 140 14.12 -0.87 -19.52
N ASN A 141 13.78 0.15 -20.33
CA ASN A 141 14.03 0.15 -21.77
C ASN A 141 14.35 1.55 -22.33
N ILE A 142 15.16 1.58 -23.40
CA ILE A 142 15.31 2.74 -24.30
C ILE A 142 14.44 2.48 -25.52
N THR A 143 13.37 3.26 -25.71
CA THR A 143 12.55 3.17 -26.93
C THR A 143 12.89 4.30 -27.87
N LEU A 144 13.25 3.96 -29.12
CA LEU A 144 13.37 4.92 -30.21
C LEU A 144 12.09 4.90 -31.05
N ILE A 145 11.47 6.06 -31.23
CA ILE A 145 10.32 6.25 -32.10
C ILE A 145 10.81 7.03 -33.33
N ASP A 146 11.13 6.34 -34.43
CA ASP A 146 11.53 6.98 -35.70
C ASP A 146 10.32 7.21 -36.60
N ASP A 147 10.33 8.34 -37.29
CA ASP A 147 9.44 8.64 -38.42
C ASP A 147 10.11 9.54 -39.48
N SER A 148 11.45 9.69 -39.45
CA SER A 148 12.18 10.74 -40.19
C SER A 148 12.96 10.29 -41.43
N GLY A 149 13.24 9.00 -41.61
CA GLY A 149 13.92 8.50 -42.83
C GLY A 149 15.31 9.09 -43.11
N ILE A 150 16.06 9.51 -42.09
CA ILE A 150 17.40 10.11 -42.25
C ILE A 150 18.47 9.01 -42.38
N ALA A 151 19.42 9.18 -43.33
CA ALA A 151 20.49 8.21 -43.61
C ALA A 151 21.45 7.95 -42.43
N SER A 152 21.65 8.92 -41.54
CA SER A 152 22.34 8.75 -40.26
C SER A 152 21.90 9.86 -39.29
N ALA A 153 21.42 9.50 -38.11
CA ALA A 153 21.03 10.44 -37.06
C ALA A 153 21.65 10.04 -35.71
N THR A 154 22.01 11.02 -34.89
CA THR A 154 22.44 10.82 -33.50
C THR A 154 21.35 11.35 -32.58
N PHE A 155 20.74 10.47 -31.79
CA PHE A 155 19.69 10.79 -30.85
C PHE A 155 20.30 10.91 -29.48
N THR A 156 20.21 12.09 -28.84
CA THR A 156 20.74 12.30 -27.49
C THR A 156 19.58 12.31 -26.51
N CYS A 157 19.62 11.41 -25.53
CA CYS A 157 18.73 11.51 -24.38
C CYS A 157 19.24 12.63 -23.47
N ASN A 158 18.45 13.71 -23.34
CA ASN A 158 18.73 14.81 -22.41
C ASN A 158 18.26 14.50 -20.98
N ARG A 159 17.80 13.26 -20.70
CA ARG A 159 17.40 12.83 -19.37
C ARG A 159 18.62 12.29 -18.64
N THR A 160 19.04 13.01 -17.61
CA THR A 160 20.20 12.65 -16.81
C THR A 160 19.84 11.57 -15.81
N LEU A 161 20.54 10.43 -15.84
CA LEU A 161 20.32 9.30 -14.93
C LEU A 161 21.01 9.57 -13.58
N ASN A 162 20.26 9.46 -12.47
CA ASN A 162 20.60 10.04 -11.16
C ASN A 162 21.37 9.07 -10.22
N ARG A 163 22.10 9.70 -9.29
CA ARG A 163 23.13 9.33 -8.30
C ARG A 163 22.79 8.25 -7.25
N ASN A 164 21.54 7.80 -7.13
CA ASN A 164 21.07 7.10 -5.92
C ASN A 164 20.97 5.56 -6.02
N LYS A 165 21.29 4.97 -7.17
CA LYS A 165 21.36 3.51 -7.33
C LYS A 165 22.81 3.11 -7.62
N LYS A 166 23.33 2.14 -6.84
CA LYS A 166 24.69 1.59 -7.02
C LYS A 166 24.88 0.98 -8.41
N ASP A 167 23.82 0.43 -8.97
CA ASP A 167 23.75 -0.09 -10.33
C ASP A 167 22.47 0.42 -11.01
N ILE A 168 22.61 1.21 -12.08
CA ILE A 168 21.49 1.56 -12.97
C ILE A 168 21.51 0.56 -14.12
N THR A 169 20.51 -0.31 -14.20
CA THR A 169 20.34 -1.23 -15.34
C THR A 169 19.32 -0.66 -16.30
N ILE A 170 19.71 -0.53 -17.57
CA ILE A 170 18.85 -0.07 -18.66
C ILE A 170 18.76 -1.24 -19.64
N GLY A 171 17.57 -1.76 -19.93
CA GLY A 171 17.39 -2.89 -20.83
C GLY A 171 17.75 -2.56 -22.29
N ALA A 172 17.63 -3.58 -23.14
CA ALA A 172 17.93 -3.46 -24.56
C ALA A 172 17.07 -2.39 -25.24
N LEU A 173 17.59 -1.82 -26.31
CA LEU A 173 16.89 -0.81 -27.08
C LEU A 173 15.80 -1.48 -27.91
N SER A 174 14.60 -0.89 -27.97
CA SER A 174 13.50 -1.37 -28.83
C SER A 174 13.27 -0.41 -29.98
N PHE A 175 13.17 -0.95 -31.19
CA PHE A 175 12.90 -0.21 -32.42
C PHE A 175 12.04 -1.04 -33.37
N GLU A 176 10.89 -0.51 -33.80
CA GLU A 176 9.89 -1.20 -34.64
C GLU A 176 9.49 -2.61 -34.15
N GLY A 177 9.42 -2.81 -32.83
CA GLY A 177 9.07 -4.11 -32.24
C GLY A 177 10.22 -5.12 -32.21
N GLN A 178 11.43 -4.75 -32.64
CA GLN A 178 12.64 -5.56 -32.54
C GLN A 178 13.59 -5.01 -31.46
N THR A 179 14.25 -5.91 -30.72
CA THR A 179 15.22 -5.55 -29.68
C THR A 179 16.65 -5.46 -30.22
N TYR A 180 17.43 -4.54 -29.66
CA TYR A 180 18.81 -4.23 -30.01
C TYR A 180 19.62 -4.12 -28.72
N GLY A 181 20.35 -5.20 -28.40
CA GLY A 181 21.15 -5.31 -27.19
C GLY A 181 22.63 -5.03 -27.44
N ILE A 182 23.42 -5.04 -26.37
CA ILE A 182 24.89 -4.90 -26.42
C ILE A 182 25.59 -6.24 -26.21
N ALA A 183 26.79 -6.38 -26.75
CA ALA A 183 27.62 -7.58 -26.58
C ALA A 183 28.50 -7.53 -25.31
N GLU A 184 28.87 -6.33 -24.85
CA GLU A 184 29.79 -6.12 -23.73
C GLU A 184 29.36 -4.92 -22.89
N GLN A 185 29.45 -5.05 -21.56
CA GLN A 185 29.08 -4.00 -20.62
C GLN A 185 30.08 -2.84 -20.62
N PRO A 186 29.63 -1.58 -20.58
CA PRO A 186 30.53 -0.44 -20.44
C PRO A 186 31.10 -0.36 -19.01
N SER A 187 32.41 -0.16 -18.89
CA SER A 187 33.07 0.09 -17.59
C SER A 187 33.43 1.57 -17.42
N PHE A 188 33.04 2.16 -16.30
CA PHE A 188 33.39 3.51 -15.88
C PHE A 188 34.16 3.49 -14.54
N THR A 189 34.84 4.58 -14.21
CA THR A 189 35.53 4.80 -12.92
C THR A 189 34.95 6.00 -12.18
N ASP A 190 35.17 6.11 -10.86
CA ASP A 190 34.75 7.26 -10.02
C ASP A 190 35.52 8.57 -10.32
N SER A 191 36.16 8.69 -11.48
CA SER A 191 36.86 9.92 -11.89
C SER A 191 35.90 11.12 -11.97
N PRO A 192 36.33 12.32 -11.51
CA PRO A 192 35.58 13.56 -11.68
C PRO A 192 35.54 14.04 -13.14
N ASP A 193 36.39 13.50 -14.00
CA ASP A 193 36.42 13.82 -15.43
C ASP A 193 35.37 13.03 -16.23
N SER A 194 34.94 13.60 -17.36
CA SER A 194 34.00 12.93 -18.25
C SER A 194 34.61 11.65 -18.86
N GLN A 195 33.80 10.61 -19.00
CA GLN A 195 34.20 9.33 -19.59
C GLN A 195 33.15 8.89 -20.62
N SER A 196 33.57 8.36 -21.77
CA SER A 196 32.65 7.91 -22.82
C SER A 196 32.98 6.50 -23.32
N ARG A 197 31.94 5.73 -23.64
CA ARG A 197 32.01 4.37 -24.20
C ARG A 197 30.99 4.23 -25.32
N THR A 198 31.44 3.83 -26.51
CA THR A 198 30.55 3.50 -27.63
C THR A 198 30.47 1.98 -27.78
N LEU A 199 29.25 1.48 -27.81
CA LEU A 199 28.89 0.06 -27.82
C LEU A 199 28.16 -0.23 -29.12
N ARG A 200 28.45 -1.39 -29.73
CA ARG A 200 27.75 -1.83 -30.93
C ARG A 200 26.41 -2.48 -30.56
N LEU A 201 25.34 -2.06 -31.22
CA LEU A 201 24.01 -2.65 -31.04
C LEU A 201 23.85 -3.89 -31.93
N THR A 202 23.30 -4.96 -31.36
CA THR A 202 23.08 -6.25 -32.03
C THR A 202 21.59 -6.58 -32.05
N PRO A 203 20.97 -6.72 -33.24
CA PRO A 203 19.55 -7.08 -33.35
C PRO A 203 19.22 -8.44 -32.71
N GLY A 204 18.06 -8.56 -32.08
CA GLY A 204 17.56 -9.78 -31.43
C GLY A 204 18.19 -10.11 -30.07
N THR A 205 19.04 -9.22 -29.54
CA THR A 205 19.69 -9.41 -28.23
C THR A 205 18.96 -8.59 -27.17
N ASN A 206 18.67 -9.19 -26.01
CA ASN A 206 17.96 -8.53 -24.91
C ASN A 206 18.88 -7.97 -23.81
N ALA A 207 20.20 -8.13 -23.97
CA ALA A 207 21.20 -7.62 -23.02
C ALA A 207 21.28 -6.08 -23.10
N GLY A 208 20.84 -5.42 -22.03
CA GLY A 208 20.96 -3.98 -21.83
C GLY A 208 22.31 -3.55 -21.24
N ILE A 209 22.42 -2.31 -20.76
CA ILE A 209 23.61 -1.79 -20.08
C ILE A 209 23.41 -1.72 -18.55
N THR A 210 24.49 -1.89 -17.79
CA THR A 210 24.55 -1.62 -16.35
C THR A 210 25.60 -0.55 -16.06
N LEU A 211 25.20 0.49 -15.33
CA LEU A 211 26.06 1.60 -14.92
C LEU A 211 26.32 1.49 -13.41
N SER A 212 27.50 0.98 -13.05
CA SER A 212 27.88 0.65 -11.66
C SER A 212 28.64 1.75 -10.93
N VAL A 213 28.73 2.94 -11.54
CA VAL A 213 29.44 4.10 -11.01
C VAL A 213 28.45 5.24 -10.82
N ILE A 214 28.55 5.91 -9.68
CA ILE A 214 27.68 7.04 -9.35
C ILE A 214 28.04 8.23 -10.27
N GLY A 215 27.04 8.79 -10.92
CA GLY A 215 27.21 10.00 -11.72
C GLY A 215 26.08 10.22 -12.70
N TYR A 216 26.14 11.34 -13.40
CA TYR A 216 25.22 11.68 -14.45
C TYR A 216 25.68 11.12 -15.79
N TYR A 217 24.75 10.53 -16.54
CA TYR A 217 25.03 9.92 -17.84
C TYR A 217 24.17 10.52 -18.94
N THR A 218 24.75 10.66 -20.12
CA THR A 218 24.02 10.88 -21.37
C THR A 218 24.16 9.66 -22.27
N LEU A 219 23.07 9.37 -22.98
CA LEU A 219 22.98 8.27 -23.92
C LEU A 219 22.77 8.85 -25.31
N SER A 220 23.62 8.45 -26.25
CA SER A 220 23.52 8.86 -27.65
C SER A 220 23.42 7.63 -28.54
N VAL A 221 22.30 7.45 -29.25
CA VAL A 221 22.13 6.34 -30.19
C VAL A 221 22.39 6.84 -31.60
N ARG A 222 23.25 6.14 -32.33
CA ARG A 222 23.46 6.36 -33.76
C ARG A 222 22.64 5.36 -34.55
N THR A 223 21.90 5.87 -35.54
CA THR A 223 21.21 5.04 -36.54
C THR A 223 21.85 5.14 -37.91
N VAL A 224 21.64 4.11 -38.73
CA VAL A 224 21.93 4.11 -40.17
C VAL A 224 20.67 3.64 -40.88
N ASN A 225 20.10 4.48 -41.75
CA ASN A 225 18.80 4.25 -42.40
C ASN A 225 17.67 3.92 -41.40
N GLY A 226 17.57 4.67 -40.29
CA GLY A 226 16.59 4.42 -39.22
C GLY A 226 16.95 3.29 -38.25
N VAL A 227 17.83 2.35 -38.63
CA VAL A 227 18.18 1.20 -37.79
C VAL A 227 19.25 1.55 -36.75
N PRO A 228 19.05 1.25 -35.45
CA PRO A 228 20.05 1.44 -34.40
C PRO A 228 21.31 0.60 -34.62
N VAL A 229 22.49 1.23 -34.61
CA VAL A 229 23.78 0.52 -34.84
C VAL A 229 24.79 0.71 -33.71
N GLU A 230 24.79 1.86 -33.03
CA GLU A 230 25.73 2.16 -31.94
C GLU A 230 25.02 2.90 -30.81
N LEU A 231 25.38 2.57 -29.56
CA LEU A 231 24.98 3.27 -28.34
C LEU A 231 26.23 3.86 -27.70
N THR A 232 26.30 5.19 -27.60
CA THR A 232 27.34 5.89 -26.84
C THR A 232 26.80 6.26 -25.47
N VAL A 233 27.51 5.85 -24.43
CA VAL A 233 27.24 6.17 -23.03
C VAL A 233 28.34 7.11 -22.55
N ARG A 234 27.99 8.32 -22.13
CA ARG A 234 28.93 9.31 -21.61
C ARG A 234 28.59 9.66 -20.17
N LYS A 235 29.48 9.34 -19.23
CA LYS A 235 29.50 9.90 -17.88
C LYS A 235 29.97 11.36 -17.96
N LEU A 236 29.18 12.28 -17.42
CA LEU A 236 29.48 13.70 -17.38
C LEU A 236 30.61 13.98 -16.37
N ALA A 237 31.38 15.04 -16.61
CA ALA A 237 32.30 15.58 -15.63
C ALA A 237 31.53 16.30 -14.50
N ALA A 238 32.16 16.47 -13.33
CA ALA A 238 31.53 17.10 -12.16
C ALA A 238 30.99 18.52 -12.41
N ASP A 239 31.61 19.28 -13.31
CA ASP A 239 31.20 20.64 -13.73
C ASP A 239 30.18 20.65 -14.88
N GLU A 240 29.98 19.51 -15.54
CA GLU A 240 28.95 19.27 -16.56
C GLU A 240 27.68 18.65 -15.96
N GLU A 241 27.72 18.22 -14.70
CA GLU A 241 26.55 17.70 -14.00
C GLU A 241 25.45 18.76 -14.03
N PRO A 242 24.25 18.44 -14.57
CA PRO A 242 23.18 19.39 -14.56
C PRO A 242 22.89 19.72 -13.10
N ASN A 243 22.91 21.01 -12.80
CA ASN A 243 22.51 21.54 -11.51
C ASN A 243 20.98 21.38 -11.41
N THR A 244 20.51 20.13 -11.28
CA THR A 244 19.10 19.83 -11.03
C THR A 244 18.86 20.14 -9.57
N PRO A 245 18.11 21.20 -9.24
CA PRO A 245 17.77 21.50 -7.85
C PRO A 245 16.71 20.54 -7.32
N LEU A 246 16.17 19.64 -8.16
CA LEU A 246 15.21 18.61 -7.77
C LEU A 246 15.87 17.57 -6.86
N SER A 247 15.15 17.20 -5.80
CA SER A 247 15.57 16.20 -4.84
C SER A 247 15.87 14.85 -5.50
N ALA A 248 16.98 14.23 -5.09
CA ALA A 248 17.41 12.94 -5.62
C ALA A 248 16.56 11.77 -5.08
N THR A 249 15.82 11.97 -4.00
CA THR A 249 14.90 10.98 -3.41
C THR A 249 13.52 11.02 -4.05
N PHE A 250 13.23 12.02 -4.88
CA PHE A 250 11.91 12.22 -5.45
C PHE A 250 11.58 11.11 -6.49
N PRO A 251 10.34 10.59 -6.52
CA PRO A 251 9.95 9.46 -7.38
C PRO A 251 10.18 9.71 -8.89
N GLU A 252 10.84 8.77 -9.56
CA GLU A 252 11.21 8.86 -10.97
C GLU A 252 9.98 8.83 -11.90
N ALA A 253 9.00 7.98 -11.57
CA ALA A 253 7.74 7.90 -12.31
C ALA A 253 6.97 9.22 -12.28
N MET A 254 6.95 9.93 -11.13
CA MET A 254 6.28 11.23 -11.03
C MET A 254 6.95 12.26 -11.93
N LEU A 255 8.28 12.38 -11.88
CA LEU A 255 9.03 13.33 -12.73
C LEU A 255 8.88 13.01 -14.23
N GLY A 256 8.77 11.72 -14.57
CA GLY A 256 8.52 11.26 -15.93
C GLY A 256 7.10 11.52 -16.43
N CYS A 257 6.15 11.80 -15.54
CA CYS A 257 4.74 11.89 -15.88
C CYS A 257 4.35 13.30 -16.35
N SER A 258 3.91 13.41 -17.60
CA SER A 258 3.35 14.64 -18.18
C SER A 258 1.82 14.58 -18.33
N ASN A 259 1.22 13.41 -18.09
CA ASN A 259 -0.23 13.19 -18.11
C ASN A 259 -0.61 12.39 -16.86
N ALA A 260 -1.24 13.04 -15.88
CA ALA A 260 -1.58 12.39 -14.62
C ALA A 260 -2.51 11.17 -14.77
N LEU A 261 -3.28 11.08 -15.86
CA LEU A 261 -4.16 9.93 -16.14
C LEU A 261 -3.40 8.67 -16.57
N SER A 262 -2.14 8.78 -16.97
CA SER A 262 -1.28 7.63 -17.31
C SER A 262 -0.27 7.33 -16.21
N TYR A 263 -0.44 7.90 -15.02
CA TYR A 263 0.50 7.70 -13.93
C TYR A 263 0.38 6.29 -13.36
N ILE A 264 1.53 5.64 -13.17
CA ILE A 264 1.68 4.38 -12.46
C ILE A 264 2.85 4.58 -11.49
N PRO A 265 2.67 4.37 -10.18
CA PRO A 265 3.76 4.49 -9.21
C PRO A 265 4.92 3.52 -9.47
N ASP A 266 6.13 3.92 -9.08
CA ASP A 266 7.33 3.06 -9.14
C ASP A 266 7.19 1.82 -8.23
N GLU A 267 6.51 1.97 -7.10
CA GLU A 267 6.20 0.93 -6.12
C GLU A 267 4.68 0.70 -6.08
N PRO A 268 4.18 -0.52 -6.37
CA PRO A 268 2.75 -0.82 -6.39
C PRO A 268 2.00 -0.50 -5.09
N LEU A 269 2.63 -0.68 -3.91
CA LEU A 269 2.02 -0.39 -2.60
C LEU A 269 2.01 1.11 -2.26
N THR A 270 1.49 1.90 -3.19
CA THR A 270 1.45 3.36 -3.14
C THR A 270 0.02 3.87 -3.27
N LEU A 271 -0.42 4.71 -2.33
CA LEU A 271 -1.67 5.47 -2.49
C LEU A 271 -1.37 6.70 -3.33
N TRP A 272 -2.20 7.03 -4.32
CA TRP A 272 -1.96 8.22 -5.13
C TRP A 272 -3.24 8.89 -5.65
N SER A 273 -3.10 10.18 -5.95
CA SER A 273 -4.16 11.02 -6.49
C SER A 273 -3.58 12.07 -7.44
N ASN A 274 -4.37 12.44 -8.43
CA ASN A 274 -4.11 13.54 -9.36
C ASN A 274 -4.99 14.77 -9.10
N GLU A 275 -5.71 14.78 -7.98
CA GLU A 275 -6.54 15.91 -7.55
C GLU A 275 -5.81 16.70 -6.46
N GLU A 276 -5.67 18.00 -6.66
CA GLU A 276 -5.25 18.89 -5.58
C GLU A 276 -6.31 18.86 -4.47
N GLY A 277 -5.84 18.75 -3.22
CA GLY A 277 -6.70 18.94 -2.06
C GLY A 277 -7.29 20.34 -2.04
N TYR A 278 -8.29 20.56 -1.19
CA TYR A 278 -8.94 21.86 -1.07
C TYR A 278 -8.03 22.94 -0.46
N GLY A 279 -6.86 22.57 0.08
CA GLY A 279 -5.93 23.50 0.70
C GLY A 279 -6.47 23.99 2.04
N ARG A 280 -7.09 23.08 2.79
CA ARG A 280 -7.76 23.43 4.05
C ARG A 280 -6.74 23.87 5.09
N ASN A 281 -7.17 24.79 5.96
CA ASN A 281 -6.39 25.22 7.10
C ASN A 281 -7.28 25.29 8.37
N PRO A 282 -7.12 24.38 9.34
CA PRO A 282 -6.28 23.16 9.33
C PRO A 282 -6.92 22.00 8.56
N VAL A 283 -6.10 21.03 8.14
CA VAL A 283 -6.56 19.75 7.58
C VAL A 283 -7.38 18.98 8.64
N ASP A 284 -8.50 18.40 8.23
CA ASP A 284 -9.38 17.63 9.11
C ASP A 284 -9.18 16.12 8.90
N VAL A 285 -8.83 15.42 9.97
CA VAL A 285 -8.65 13.97 9.99
C VAL A 285 -9.92 13.22 10.41
N GLY A 286 -10.94 13.89 10.97
CA GLY A 286 -12.08 13.26 11.63
C GLY A 286 -13.45 13.93 11.46
N ASN A 287 -14.17 13.59 10.37
CA ASN A 287 -15.64 13.64 10.24
C ASN A 287 -16.29 15.03 9.93
N TYR A 288 -17.06 15.32 8.85
CA TYR A 288 -18.42 14.81 8.49
C TYR A 288 -18.87 15.10 7.03
N GLY A 289 -19.52 14.10 6.41
CA GLY A 289 -20.32 14.22 5.18
C GLY A 289 -19.59 13.89 3.87
N ALA A 290 -20.21 14.19 2.72
CA ALA A 290 -19.70 13.90 1.36
C ALA A 290 -18.34 14.57 0.99
N ASN A 291 -17.67 15.21 1.95
CA ASN A 291 -16.47 16.04 1.76
C ASN A 291 -15.30 15.55 2.64
N TYR A 292 -15.04 14.24 2.66
CA TYR A 292 -13.81 13.70 3.25
C TYR A 292 -12.58 14.44 2.69
N SER A 293 -11.74 14.98 3.57
CA SER A 293 -10.42 15.44 3.15
C SER A 293 -9.59 14.20 2.80
N ASN A 294 -9.16 14.11 1.55
CA ASN A 294 -8.26 13.08 1.08
C ASN A 294 -6.84 13.42 1.55
N VAL A 295 -6.35 12.73 2.59
CA VAL A 295 -5.14 13.09 3.34
C VAL A 295 -4.21 11.90 3.47
N PHE A 296 -2.92 12.17 3.54
CA PHE A 296 -1.93 11.19 3.95
C PHE A 296 -1.60 11.40 5.43
N LEU A 297 -1.72 10.31 6.19
CA LEU A 297 -1.37 10.26 7.61
C LEU A 297 0.06 9.75 7.71
N LEU A 298 0.98 10.54 8.26
CA LEU A 298 2.39 10.15 8.49
C LEU A 298 2.67 10.14 9.98
N GLY A 299 3.55 9.25 10.46
CA GLY A 299 3.91 9.18 11.87
C GLY A 299 5.10 8.28 12.17
N ASN A 300 5.70 8.47 13.35
CA ASN A 300 6.86 7.70 13.82
C ASN A 300 6.59 6.84 15.07
N GLY A 301 5.31 6.67 15.42
CA GLY A 301 4.86 6.00 16.63
C GLY A 301 4.60 6.94 17.82
N ARG A 302 4.95 8.23 17.68
CA ARG A 302 4.78 9.26 18.71
C ARG A 302 4.28 10.59 18.15
N LEU A 303 5.01 11.17 17.20
CA LEU A 303 4.63 12.34 16.42
C LEU A 303 3.84 11.89 15.19
N GLY A 304 2.73 12.56 14.91
CA GLY A 304 1.90 12.30 13.74
C GLY A 304 1.49 13.59 13.05
N ILE A 305 1.39 13.55 11.72
CA ILE A 305 0.84 14.63 10.90
C ILE A 305 -0.19 14.11 9.90
N ALA A 306 -1.09 14.99 9.49
CA ALA A 306 -1.96 14.80 8.34
C ALA A 306 -1.73 15.89 7.30
N THR A 307 -1.52 15.49 6.05
CA THR A 307 -1.18 16.40 4.94
C THR A 307 -2.01 16.11 3.69
N GLU A 308 -2.41 17.16 2.97
CA GLU A 308 -3.00 17.05 1.63
C GLU A 308 -1.91 17.08 0.54
N CYS A 309 -0.65 17.29 0.94
CA CYS A 309 0.51 17.59 0.10
C CYS A 309 0.29 18.75 -0.88
N ASN A 310 -0.56 19.69 -0.46
CA ASN A 310 -0.98 20.82 -1.27
C ASN A 310 0.09 21.91 -1.26
N GLN A 311 0.07 22.77 -2.27
CA GLN A 311 0.95 23.92 -2.37
C GLN A 311 0.82 24.87 -1.18
N SER A 312 -0.41 25.06 -0.69
CA SER A 312 -0.70 25.74 0.58
C SER A 312 -1.62 24.85 1.40
N GLU A 313 -1.28 24.61 2.66
CA GLU A 313 -2.02 23.70 3.55
C GLU A 313 -1.78 24.06 5.02
N GLY A 314 -2.70 23.64 5.89
CA GLY A 314 -2.46 23.60 7.34
C GLY A 314 -2.23 22.18 7.81
N ILE A 315 -0.97 21.79 8.00
CA ILE A 315 -0.60 20.45 8.50
C ILE A 315 -0.97 20.36 9.97
N LEU A 316 -1.96 19.53 10.31
CA LEU A 316 -2.32 19.26 11.70
C LEU A 316 -1.25 18.37 12.34
N ILE A 317 -0.78 18.76 13.53
CA ILE A 317 0.29 18.08 14.26
C ILE A 317 -0.26 17.49 15.55
N ASN A 318 0.03 16.21 15.76
CA ASN A 318 -0.38 15.45 16.94
C ASN A 318 0.84 14.82 17.62
N GLU A 319 0.77 14.71 18.95
CA GLU A 319 1.77 14.01 19.74
C GLU A 319 1.04 13.05 20.68
N LYS A 320 1.46 11.78 20.71
CA LYS A 320 0.76 10.65 21.35
C LYS A 320 0.37 10.85 22.82
N THR A 321 1.12 11.66 23.55
CA THR A 321 0.91 11.91 24.98
C THR A 321 -0.05 13.06 25.28
N ASN A 322 -0.43 13.87 24.28
CA ASN A 322 -1.22 15.08 24.51
C ASN A 322 -2.73 14.81 24.72
N TYR A 323 -3.08 14.42 25.94
CA TYR A 323 -4.47 14.31 26.39
C TYR A 323 -4.85 15.46 27.31
N ASP A 324 -5.99 16.08 27.05
CA ASP A 324 -6.64 17.01 27.97
C ASP A 324 -7.39 16.21 29.06
N SER A 325 -6.60 15.67 30.00
CA SER A 325 -7.08 14.81 31.08
C SER A 325 -6.18 14.89 32.31
N ASN A 326 -6.60 14.23 33.39
CA ASN A 326 -5.88 14.13 34.65
C ASN A 326 -5.81 12.68 35.14
N PRO A 327 -4.82 12.33 35.98
CA PRO A 327 -4.86 11.09 36.75
C PRO A 327 -6.13 10.97 37.60
N ASP A 328 -6.59 9.74 37.84
CA ASP A 328 -7.74 9.42 38.70
C ASP A 328 -7.29 8.71 40.00
N PRO A 329 -6.64 9.43 40.94
CA PRO A 329 -6.07 8.81 42.14
C PRO A 329 -7.10 8.23 43.10
N ASP A 330 -8.37 8.65 42.96
CA ASP A 330 -9.49 8.18 43.78
C ASP A 330 -10.32 7.09 43.05
N HIS A 331 -9.93 6.71 41.82
CA HIS A 331 -10.57 5.69 40.99
C HIS A 331 -12.07 5.92 40.80
N LYS A 332 -12.52 7.17 40.63
CA LYS A 332 -13.94 7.60 40.64
C LYS A 332 -14.72 7.27 39.35
N TYR A 333 -14.12 6.49 38.45
CA TYR A 333 -14.66 6.23 37.11
C TYR A 333 -14.85 7.54 36.32
N VAL A 334 -13.82 8.40 36.36
CA VAL A 334 -13.86 9.71 35.72
C VAL A 334 -13.90 9.60 34.19
N ASN A 335 -14.33 10.66 33.52
CA ASN A 335 -14.22 10.79 32.07
C ASN A 335 -12.74 10.59 31.66
N THR A 336 -12.50 9.80 30.60
CA THR A 336 -11.17 9.55 30.04
C THR A 336 -10.47 10.82 29.56
N GLY A 337 -11.21 11.91 29.33
CA GLY A 337 -10.67 13.15 28.77
C GLY A 337 -10.27 12.97 27.32
N THR A 338 -9.93 14.06 26.64
CA THR A 338 -9.91 14.08 25.17
C THR A 338 -8.48 14.10 24.63
N TYR A 339 -8.19 13.29 23.61
CA TYR A 339 -6.95 13.43 22.85
C TYR A 339 -6.97 14.71 22.03
N CYS A 340 -5.92 15.53 22.11
CA CYS A 340 -5.90 16.83 21.46
C CYS A 340 -4.71 16.97 20.50
N PRO A 341 -4.91 17.56 19.31
CA PRO A 341 -3.80 18.00 18.49
C PRO A 341 -3.00 19.08 19.22
N ILE A 342 -1.73 19.22 18.87
CA ILE A 342 -0.82 20.23 19.42
C ILE A 342 -1.09 21.60 18.80
N GLY A 343 -1.41 21.59 17.51
CA GLY A 343 -1.59 22.77 16.68
C GLY A 343 -1.43 22.39 15.21
N ALA A 344 -1.20 23.39 14.36
CA ALA A 344 -0.94 23.19 12.94
C ALA A 344 0.28 24.01 12.49
N LEU A 345 1.01 23.48 11.50
CA LEU A 345 1.97 24.23 10.71
C LEU A 345 1.26 24.71 9.44
N LYS A 346 1.02 26.02 9.37
CA LYS A 346 0.40 26.66 8.20
C LYS A 346 1.48 26.97 7.17
N ILE A 347 1.26 26.47 5.97
CA ILE A 347 2.14 26.64 4.82
C ILE A 347 1.39 27.48 3.79
N THR A 348 1.93 28.64 3.47
CA THR A 348 1.37 29.51 2.42
C THR A 348 2.40 29.67 1.31
N ARG A 349 2.00 29.30 0.09
CA ARG A 349 2.81 29.53 -1.09
C ARG A 349 2.57 30.93 -1.65
N GLY A 350 3.65 31.59 -2.06
CA GLY A 350 3.64 32.82 -2.85
C GLY A 350 4.18 32.59 -4.27
N GLY A 351 4.24 33.67 -5.04
CA GLY A 351 4.82 33.66 -6.38
C GLY A 351 3.90 33.10 -7.47
N GLU A 352 4.50 32.61 -8.57
CA GLU A 352 3.77 32.13 -9.75
C GLU A 352 3.04 30.81 -9.47
N SER A 353 1.74 30.73 -9.70
CA SER A 353 0.94 29.51 -9.53
C SER A 353 0.82 28.68 -10.82
N PRO A 354 0.59 27.36 -10.72
CA PRO A 354 0.37 26.53 -11.90
C PRO A 354 -0.84 27.01 -12.71
N ALA A 355 -0.71 26.98 -14.03
CA ALA A 355 -1.80 27.33 -14.94
C ALA A 355 -2.90 26.25 -14.98
N HIS A 356 -4.06 26.63 -15.51
CA HIS A 356 -5.13 25.68 -15.86
C HIS A 356 -4.60 24.62 -16.85
N GLY A 357 -4.86 23.34 -16.58
CA GLY A 357 -4.30 22.22 -17.35
C GLY A 357 -2.90 21.75 -16.92
N SER A 358 -2.41 22.20 -15.76
CA SER A 358 -1.19 21.67 -15.15
C SER A 358 -1.34 20.22 -14.69
N THR A 359 -0.23 19.49 -14.63
CA THR A 359 -0.19 18.13 -14.08
C THR A 359 0.09 18.23 -12.59
N PHE A 360 -0.86 17.78 -11.77
CA PHE A 360 -0.67 17.54 -10.35
C PHE A 360 -0.67 16.05 -10.07
N LEU A 361 0.26 15.61 -9.23
CA LEU A 361 0.29 14.27 -8.68
C LEU A 361 0.72 14.35 -7.22
N ARG A 362 0.12 13.51 -6.38
CA ARG A 362 0.64 13.21 -5.06
C ARG A 362 0.52 11.73 -4.75
N GLN A 363 1.42 11.25 -3.92
CA GLN A 363 1.44 9.87 -3.49
C GLN A 363 1.94 9.68 -2.06
N LEU A 364 1.59 8.54 -1.46
CA LEU A 364 2.18 8.00 -0.24
C LEU A 364 2.64 6.58 -0.56
N ASP A 365 3.96 6.39 -0.58
CA ASP A 365 4.57 5.07 -0.69
C ASP A 365 4.60 4.42 0.69
N LEU A 366 3.85 3.34 0.87
CA LEU A 366 3.71 2.66 2.17
C LEU A 366 4.97 1.90 2.56
N THR A 367 5.86 1.62 1.59
CA THR A 367 7.11 0.87 1.78
C THR A 367 8.25 1.74 2.29
N THR A 368 8.15 3.04 2.06
CA THR A 368 9.10 4.06 2.52
C THR A 368 8.49 4.98 3.58
N ALA A 369 7.16 5.03 3.72
CA ALA A 369 6.45 6.01 4.56
C ALA A 369 6.80 7.46 4.21
N VAL A 370 6.95 7.74 2.91
CA VAL A 370 7.22 9.08 2.39
C VAL A 370 6.06 9.50 1.51
N ALA A 371 5.48 10.67 1.82
CA ALA A 371 4.54 11.30 0.93
C ALA A 371 5.28 12.25 -0.03
N SER A 372 4.85 12.31 -1.28
CA SER A 372 5.44 13.12 -2.33
C SER A 372 4.36 13.82 -3.14
N ALA A 373 4.62 15.04 -3.60
CA ALA A 373 3.73 15.74 -4.52
C ALA A 373 4.49 16.57 -5.55
N MET A 374 3.93 16.67 -6.76
CA MET A 374 4.50 17.39 -7.89
C MET A 374 3.45 18.27 -8.55
N ASN A 375 3.86 19.48 -8.92
CA ASN A 375 3.17 20.32 -9.90
C ASN A 375 4.07 20.52 -11.10
N ARG A 376 3.51 20.31 -12.30
CA ARG A 376 4.19 20.52 -13.58
C ARG A 376 3.32 21.35 -14.51
N TRP A 377 3.88 22.42 -15.05
CA TRP A 377 3.20 23.26 -16.04
C TRP A 377 4.21 23.92 -16.98
N THR A 378 3.72 24.44 -18.09
CA THR A 378 4.53 25.24 -19.01
C THR A 378 4.12 26.70 -18.89
N ALA A 379 5.11 27.58 -18.72
CA ALA A 379 4.90 29.03 -18.76
C ALA A 379 6.08 29.70 -19.47
N SER A 380 5.78 30.67 -20.34
CA SER A 380 6.79 31.37 -21.16
C SER A 380 7.72 30.44 -21.95
N GLY A 381 7.19 29.34 -22.49
CA GLY A 381 7.95 28.38 -23.30
C GLY A 381 8.92 27.48 -22.52
N LYS A 382 8.86 27.52 -21.18
CA LYS A 382 9.69 26.69 -20.32
C LYS A 382 8.83 25.80 -19.43
N GLU A 383 9.30 24.57 -19.24
CA GLU A 383 8.71 23.64 -18.30
C GLU A 383 9.13 24.01 -16.87
N LYS A 384 8.13 24.09 -15.98
CA LYS A 384 8.31 24.38 -14.57
C LYS A 384 7.87 23.17 -13.77
N ILE A 385 8.75 22.70 -12.90
CA ILE A 385 8.49 21.58 -12.01
C ILE A 385 8.78 22.03 -10.59
N TYR A 386 7.83 21.73 -9.73
CA TYR A 386 7.91 22.00 -8.30
C TYR A 386 7.46 20.77 -7.53
N THR A 387 8.28 20.34 -6.56
CA THR A 387 8.10 19.07 -5.84
C THR A 387 8.16 19.28 -4.32
N ARG A 388 7.49 18.38 -3.60
CA ARG A 388 7.39 18.34 -2.15
C ARG A 388 7.53 16.91 -1.65
N GLU A 389 8.29 16.69 -0.59
CA GLU A 389 8.43 15.40 0.10
C GLU A 389 8.19 15.59 1.60
N TYR A 390 7.56 14.60 2.23
CA TYR A 390 7.12 14.65 3.61
C TYR A 390 7.44 13.33 4.30
N LEU A 391 8.07 13.38 5.46
CA LEU A 391 8.29 12.22 6.31
C LEU A 391 8.22 12.59 7.79
N VAL A 392 7.97 11.60 8.64
CA VAL A 392 8.08 11.71 10.10
C VAL A 392 9.07 10.65 10.56
N SER A 393 10.31 11.08 10.81
CA SER A 393 11.43 10.18 11.11
C SER A 393 11.38 9.72 12.56
N ARG A 394 11.48 8.41 12.78
CA ARG A 394 11.74 7.85 14.10
C ARG A 394 13.21 7.93 14.47
N ALA A 395 14.10 7.67 13.50
CA ALA A 395 15.54 7.70 13.72
C ALA A 395 16.05 9.06 14.26
N ASN A 396 15.30 10.14 14.00
CA ASN A 396 15.66 11.50 14.41
C ASN A 396 14.57 12.21 15.25
N ASP A 397 13.45 11.55 15.54
CA ASP A 397 12.31 12.10 16.31
C ASP A 397 11.79 13.48 15.81
N VAL A 398 11.71 13.66 14.49
CA VAL A 398 11.25 14.91 13.85
C VAL A 398 10.34 14.65 12.65
N GLY A 399 9.45 15.60 12.36
CA GLY A 399 8.81 15.71 11.06
C GLY A 399 9.65 16.57 10.11
N VAL A 400 9.69 16.20 8.84
CA VAL A 400 10.52 16.86 7.82
C VAL A 400 9.70 17.09 6.56
N LEU A 401 9.77 18.31 6.04
CA LEU A 401 9.17 18.73 4.77
C LEU A 401 10.29 19.23 3.86
N HIS A 402 10.33 18.77 2.62
CA HIS A 402 11.38 19.13 1.67
C HIS A 402 10.81 19.57 0.33
N PHE A 403 11.28 20.71 -0.16
CA PHE A 403 10.71 21.44 -1.29
C PHE A 403 11.81 21.70 -2.30
N THR A 404 11.61 21.28 -3.55
CA THR A 404 12.58 21.52 -4.62
C THR A 404 11.93 21.95 -5.93
N THR A 405 12.72 22.52 -6.83
CA THR A 405 12.29 23.00 -8.16
C THR A 405 13.29 22.57 -9.22
N ASN A 406 12.88 22.52 -10.49
CA ASN A 406 13.82 22.34 -11.60
C ASN A 406 14.64 23.61 -11.93
N GLY A 407 14.46 24.69 -11.17
CA GLY A 407 15.17 25.97 -11.33
C GLY A 407 14.48 26.97 -12.26
N GLU A 408 13.44 26.55 -12.98
CA GLU A 408 12.65 27.42 -13.87
C GLU A 408 11.50 28.14 -13.14
N VAL A 409 11.29 27.80 -11.87
CA VAL A 409 10.44 28.52 -10.92
C VAL A 409 11.19 28.64 -9.60
N LYS A 410 11.01 29.75 -8.87
CA LYS A 410 11.61 29.95 -7.53
C LYS A 410 10.60 29.67 -6.42
N LEU A 411 11.09 29.17 -5.29
CA LEU A 411 10.31 28.82 -4.12
C LEU A 411 10.06 30.05 -3.24
N ASN A 412 8.79 30.37 -3.06
CA ASN A 412 8.31 31.48 -2.24
C ASN A 412 7.29 30.93 -1.24
N TYR A 413 7.62 30.91 0.03
CA TYR A 413 6.86 30.21 1.06
C TYR A 413 6.86 30.96 2.40
N SER A 414 5.75 30.92 3.11
CA SER A 414 5.72 31.21 4.54
C SER A 414 5.26 30.00 5.34
N PHE A 415 5.90 29.80 6.48
CA PHE A 415 5.64 28.74 7.45
C PHE A 415 5.29 29.40 8.78
N GLU A 416 4.10 29.13 9.30
CA GLU A 416 3.58 29.74 10.53
C GLU A 416 3.07 28.66 11.49
N SER A 417 3.49 28.73 12.75
CA SER A 417 2.87 27.92 13.81
C SER A 417 1.50 28.49 14.19
N SER A 418 0.49 27.64 14.31
CA SER A 418 -0.83 28.05 14.81
C SER A 418 -0.84 28.42 16.30
N ILE A 419 0.22 28.06 17.03
CA ILE A 419 0.40 28.46 18.43
C ILE A 419 1.41 29.61 18.51
N ALA A 420 1.11 30.60 19.36
CA ALA A 420 1.93 31.78 19.48
C ALA A 420 3.32 31.42 20.02
N GLY A 421 4.33 31.66 19.19
CA GLY A 421 5.74 31.43 19.48
C GLY A 421 6.61 32.62 19.14
N SER A 422 7.88 32.49 19.49
CA SER A 422 8.93 33.45 19.13
C SER A 422 10.02 32.74 18.34
N GLY A 423 10.70 33.48 17.48
CA GLY A 423 11.69 32.89 16.59
C GLY A 423 12.76 33.87 16.13
N SER A 424 13.89 33.30 15.72
CA SER A 424 15.04 33.99 15.14
C SER A 424 15.76 33.04 14.18
N GLU A 425 16.41 33.57 13.14
CA GLU A 425 17.29 32.80 12.24
C GLU A 425 16.64 31.54 11.64
N GLY A 426 15.38 31.65 11.20
CA GLY A 426 14.63 30.56 10.58
C GLY A 426 14.06 29.54 11.56
N LEU A 427 14.27 29.71 12.87
CA LEU A 427 13.71 28.86 13.92
C LEU A 427 12.58 29.57 14.66
N VAL A 428 11.48 28.86 14.93
CA VAL A 428 10.36 29.32 15.78
C VAL A 428 10.06 28.24 16.81
N SER A 429 9.92 28.65 18.07
CA SER A 429 9.54 27.77 19.19
C SER A 429 8.36 28.35 19.96
N ALA A 430 7.43 27.48 20.34
CA ALA A 430 6.20 27.83 21.04
C ALA A 430 5.86 26.79 22.11
N THR A 431 5.65 27.23 23.35
CA THR A 431 5.22 26.39 24.47
C THR A 431 3.80 26.78 24.89
N SER A 432 2.92 25.79 25.07
CA SER A 432 1.54 25.97 25.50
C SER A 432 1.07 24.80 26.38
N GLY A 433 -0.22 24.77 26.72
CA GLY A 433 -0.90 23.65 27.36
C GLY A 433 -2.34 23.55 26.90
N ASN A 434 -3.05 22.52 27.37
CA ASN A 434 -4.48 22.30 27.08
C ASN A 434 -5.35 23.22 27.97
N THR A 435 -6.38 22.67 28.64
CA THR A 435 -7.22 23.45 29.55
C THR A 435 -6.52 23.77 30.87
N SER A 436 -7.10 24.67 31.67
CA SER A 436 -6.59 25.00 33.01
C SER A 436 -6.62 23.82 33.99
N ASN A 437 -7.38 22.76 33.67
CA ASN A 437 -7.51 21.58 34.50
C ASN A 437 -6.47 20.53 34.14
N CYS A 438 -5.90 20.52 32.93
CA CYS A 438 -4.86 19.59 32.53
C CYS A 438 -3.47 20.18 32.78
N ARG A 439 -2.55 19.37 33.32
CA ARG A 439 -1.16 19.79 33.61
C ARG A 439 -0.17 19.47 32.49
N ILE A 440 -0.64 18.91 31.36
CA ILE A 440 0.22 18.70 30.20
C ILE A 440 0.64 20.06 29.62
N ARG A 441 1.95 20.25 29.53
CA ARG A 441 2.63 21.32 28.81
C ARG A 441 3.27 20.70 27.58
N PHE A 442 3.22 21.40 26.46
CA PHE A 442 3.82 20.94 25.21
C PHE A 442 4.57 22.07 24.51
N ASN A 443 5.61 21.71 23.77
CA ASN A 443 6.36 22.62 22.91
C ASN A 443 6.37 22.09 21.47
N LEU A 444 6.13 23.00 20.52
CA LEU A 444 6.36 22.79 19.09
C LEU A 444 7.48 23.73 18.66
N THR A 445 8.54 23.17 18.07
CA THR A 445 9.62 23.93 17.46
C THR A 445 9.76 23.52 16.00
N PHE A 446 9.93 24.49 15.10
CA PHE A 446 10.29 24.23 13.71
C PHE A 446 11.46 25.12 13.26
N LYS A 447 12.26 24.61 12.34
CA LYS A 447 13.38 25.31 11.71
C LYS A 447 13.27 25.18 10.20
N VAL A 448 13.38 26.31 9.50
CA VAL A 448 13.40 26.40 8.04
C VAL A 448 14.83 26.66 7.60
N ILE A 449 15.29 25.86 6.65
CA ILE A 449 16.59 25.99 5.97
C ILE A 449 16.31 26.14 4.49
N GLN A 450 16.95 27.11 3.85
CA GLN A 450 16.82 27.37 2.42
C GLN A 450 18.19 27.40 1.72
N LYS A 451 18.20 26.99 0.45
CA LYS A 451 19.32 27.19 -0.47
C LYS A 451 18.91 28.20 -1.52
N GLY A 452 19.76 29.22 -1.75
CA GLY A 452 19.39 30.37 -2.58
C GLY A 452 18.34 31.27 -1.93
N GLY A 453 18.05 32.40 -2.57
CA GLY A 453 17.03 33.34 -2.10
C GLY A 453 17.36 34.02 -0.76
N SER A 454 16.32 34.42 -0.03
CA SER A 454 16.41 35.07 1.28
C SER A 454 15.39 34.49 2.27
N LEU A 455 15.69 34.57 3.56
CA LEU A 455 14.83 34.12 4.65
C LEU A 455 14.66 35.24 5.69
N THR A 456 13.44 35.38 6.20
CA THR A 456 13.09 36.30 7.28
C THR A 456 12.27 35.58 8.35
N THR A 457 12.45 35.94 9.62
CA THR A 457 11.68 35.41 10.75
C THR A 457 11.02 36.56 11.48
N SER A 458 9.72 36.47 11.70
CA SER A 458 8.94 37.50 12.40
C SER A 458 7.85 36.83 13.25
N GLY A 459 7.95 36.95 14.57
CA GLY A 459 7.01 36.33 15.49
C GLY A 459 7.00 34.81 15.34
N SER A 460 5.86 34.26 14.94
CA SER A 460 5.66 32.82 14.73
C SER A 460 5.76 32.38 13.27
N THR A 461 6.24 33.26 12.38
CA THR A 461 6.30 33.04 10.93
C THR A 461 7.74 33.10 10.43
N VAL A 462 8.10 32.16 9.56
CA VAL A 462 9.32 32.19 8.75
C VAL A 462 8.93 32.31 7.28
N SER A 463 9.43 33.33 6.59
CA SER A 463 9.16 33.59 5.18
C SER A 463 10.43 33.45 4.35
N VAL A 464 10.33 32.68 3.27
CA VAL A 464 11.40 32.42 2.29
C VAL A 464 10.99 32.99 0.94
N THR A 465 11.89 33.74 0.32
CA THR A 465 11.69 34.38 -1.00
C THR A 465 12.79 33.96 -1.95
N ASP A 466 12.41 33.60 -3.17
CA ASP A 466 13.29 33.25 -4.29
C ASP A 466 14.32 32.12 -4.05
N ALA A 467 13.95 31.11 -3.24
CA ALA A 467 14.81 29.96 -2.95
C ALA A 467 14.79 28.89 -4.06
N ASP A 468 15.83 28.06 -4.09
CA ASP A 468 15.97 26.87 -4.96
C ASP A 468 15.56 25.58 -4.24
N GLU A 469 15.71 25.55 -2.92
CA GLU A 469 15.41 24.41 -2.07
C GLU A 469 14.99 24.93 -0.69
N ILE A 470 13.99 24.30 -0.08
CA ILE A 470 13.57 24.58 1.31
C ILE A 470 13.43 23.25 2.05
N THR A 471 14.03 23.14 3.23
CA THR A 471 13.79 22.05 4.18
C THR A 471 13.22 22.62 5.47
N VAL A 472 12.11 22.08 5.93
CA VAL A 472 11.52 22.39 7.24
C VAL A 472 11.64 21.18 8.13
N VAL A 473 12.25 21.34 9.30
CA VAL A 473 12.34 20.31 10.33
C VAL A 473 11.55 20.77 11.54
N PHE A 474 10.67 19.94 12.07
CA PHE A 474 9.88 20.28 13.25
C PHE A 474 9.81 19.12 14.25
N GLY A 475 9.70 19.46 15.52
CA GLY A 475 9.65 18.52 16.62
C GLY A 475 8.63 18.97 17.66
N VAL A 476 8.08 17.99 18.38
CA VAL A 476 7.16 18.21 19.48
C VAL A 476 7.63 17.45 20.70
N GLY A 477 7.46 18.05 21.87
CA GLY A 477 7.61 17.35 23.14
C GLY A 477 6.53 17.78 24.11
N THR A 478 6.20 16.91 25.05
CA THR A 478 5.37 17.21 26.21
C THR A 478 6.14 16.98 27.50
N ASN A 479 5.59 17.45 28.62
CA ASN A 479 6.06 17.12 29.96
C ASN A 479 5.43 15.83 30.54
N TYR A 480 4.72 15.04 29.73
CA TYR A 480 4.17 13.76 30.16
C TYR A 480 5.30 12.75 30.40
N ASP A 481 5.21 12.02 31.51
CA ASP A 481 6.15 10.97 31.87
C ASP A 481 5.41 9.84 32.58
N ILE A 482 5.21 8.72 31.88
CA ILE A 482 4.50 7.54 32.40
C ILE A 482 5.20 6.89 33.60
N ASP A 483 6.51 7.12 33.77
CA ASP A 483 7.30 6.57 34.87
C ASP A 483 7.30 7.46 36.12
N SER A 484 6.81 8.70 35.99
CA SER A 484 6.61 9.60 37.12
C SER A 484 5.39 9.15 37.94
N PRO A 485 5.46 9.12 39.29
CA PRO A 485 4.30 8.88 40.15
C PRO A 485 3.15 9.87 39.95
N THR A 486 3.43 11.01 39.32
CA THR A 486 2.45 12.05 39.02
C THR A 486 2.08 12.13 37.54
N PHE A 487 2.66 11.30 36.68
CA PHE A 487 2.57 11.34 35.21
C PHE A 487 3.20 12.56 34.52
N TYR A 488 3.94 13.38 35.26
CA TYR A 488 4.61 14.56 34.73
C TYR A 488 6.10 14.54 35.09
N SER A 489 6.95 14.95 34.15
CA SER A 489 8.41 15.00 34.30
C SER A 489 8.87 16.03 35.34
N GLY A 490 8.02 17.02 35.64
CA GLY A 490 8.34 18.14 36.52
C GLY A 490 9.29 19.18 35.91
N GLU A 491 9.63 19.06 34.62
CA GLU A 491 10.47 20.02 33.92
C GLU A 491 9.75 21.38 33.75
N SER A 492 10.52 22.48 33.70
CA SER A 492 9.98 23.81 33.39
C SER A 492 9.69 23.95 31.90
N ASP A 493 8.82 24.90 31.55
CA ASP A 493 8.51 25.24 30.15
C ASP A 493 9.78 25.58 29.33
N ASP A 494 10.77 26.25 29.94
CA ASP A 494 12.06 26.57 29.29
C ASP A 494 12.91 25.32 29.02
N ARG A 495 12.91 24.35 29.95
CA ARG A 495 13.63 23.08 29.78
C ARG A 495 12.97 22.20 28.73
N LEU A 496 11.64 22.16 28.70
CA LEU A 496 10.86 21.51 27.66
C LEU A 496 11.17 22.12 26.29
N ALA A 497 11.14 23.45 26.18
CA ALA A 497 11.45 24.15 24.93
C ALA A 497 12.88 23.87 24.46
N GLU A 498 13.86 23.92 25.36
CA GLU A 498 15.26 23.63 25.03
C GLU A 498 15.48 22.20 24.55
N ARG A 499 14.82 21.22 25.18
CA ARG A 499 14.89 19.81 24.78
C ARG A 499 14.39 19.61 23.35
N VAL A 500 13.22 20.17 23.03
CA VAL A 500 12.63 20.05 21.68
C VAL A 500 13.47 20.84 20.65
N ARG A 501 13.94 22.03 21.01
CA ARG A 501 14.81 22.86 20.15
C ARG A 501 16.11 22.12 19.80
N SER A 502 16.76 21.49 20.77
CA SER A 502 17.99 20.73 20.57
C SER A 502 17.79 19.55 19.61
N THR A 503 16.68 18.81 19.74
CA THR A 503 16.32 17.74 18.79
C THR A 503 16.18 18.29 17.36
N VAL A 504 15.42 19.37 17.20
CA VAL A 504 15.18 19.98 15.87
C VAL A 504 16.47 20.51 15.25
N GLU A 505 17.30 21.21 16.01
CA GLU A 505 18.58 21.75 15.51
C GLU A 505 19.56 20.65 15.13
N SER A 506 19.64 19.58 15.92
CA SER A 506 20.51 18.43 15.63
C SER A 506 20.09 17.72 14.35
N ALA A 507 18.79 17.50 14.16
CA ALA A 507 18.26 16.91 12.94
C ALA A 507 18.46 17.84 11.73
N ALA A 508 18.19 19.14 11.89
CA ALA A 508 18.36 20.14 10.83
C ALA A 508 19.81 20.24 10.34
N ALA A 509 20.81 19.99 11.20
CA ALA A 509 22.22 19.98 10.83
C ALA A 509 22.63 18.79 9.94
N LEU A 510 21.83 17.70 9.90
CA LEU A 510 22.10 16.54 9.05
C LEU A 510 21.78 16.79 7.56
N GLY A 511 20.81 17.67 7.29
CA GLY A 511 20.27 17.91 5.95
C GLY A 511 19.30 16.81 5.48
N TRP A 512 18.57 17.09 4.38
CA TRP A 512 17.50 16.23 3.87
C TRP A 512 17.95 14.80 3.58
N GLN A 513 19.00 14.61 2.79
CA GLN A 513 19.42 13.28 2.34
C GLN A 513 19.70 12.33 3.52
N ALA A 514 20.44 12.79 4.53
CA ALA A 514 20.74 11.97 5.70
C ALA A 514 19.50 11.67 6.54
N LEU A 515 18.56 12.62 6.67
CA LEU A 515 17.28 12.39 7.36
C LEU A 515 16.42 11.36 6.63
N TYR A 516 16.37 11.42 5.30
CA TYR A 516 15.69 10.44 4.46
C TYR A 516 16.34 9.06 4.60
N ASP A 517 17.67 8.95 4.44
CA ASP A 517 18.38 7.67 4.52
C ASP A 517 18.21 6.99 5.88
N ASN A 518 18.29 7.77 6.97
CA ASN A 518 18.06 7.28 8.33
C ASN A 518 16.62 6.78 8.52
N HIS A 519 15.65 7.50 7.96
CA HIS A 519 14.23 7.11 8.00
C HIS A 519 13.99 5.81 7.24
N ILE A 520 14.51 5.67 6.01
CA ILE A 520 14.38 4.44 5.22
C ILE A 520 15.04 3.25 5.91
N ALA A 521 16.24 3.45 6.46
CA ALA A 521 16.98 2.39 7.14
C ALA A 521 16.25 1.86 8.40
N GLU A 522 15.46 2.70 9.07
CA GLU A 522 14.65 2.31 10.23
C GLU A 522 13.29 1.73 9.81
N TYR A 523 12.58 2.40 8.91
CA TYR A 523 11.19 2.12 8.57
C TYR A 523 11.04 0.92 7.64
N SER A 524 11.73 0.94 6.49
CA SER A 524 11.44 0.02 5.39
C SER A 524 11.67 -1.45 5.74
N PRO A 525 12.70 -1.84 6.53
CA PRO A 525 12.85 -3.23 6.97
C PRO A 525 11.65 -3.73 7.79
N LEU A 526 11.07 -2.89 8.65
CA LEU A 526 9.91 -3.25 9.47
C LEU A 526 8.67 -3.48 8.59
N PHE A 527 8.41 -2.58 7.65
CA PHE A 527 7.28 -2.72 6.73
C PHE A 527 7.46 -3.90 5.78
N ASN A 528 8.67 -4.11 5.27
CA ASN A 528 8.99 -5.18 4.32
C ASN A 528 9.18 -6.55 4.98
N ALA A 529 9.07 -6.64 6.32
CA ALA A 529 9.10 -7.91 7.06
C ALA A 529 7.97 -8.87 6.65
N ALA A 530 6.91 -8.37 6.04
CA ALA A 530 5.94 -9.16 5.29
C ALA A 530 5.51 -8.47 3.99
N ARG A 531 5.21 -9.25 2.95
CA ARG A 531 4.79 -8.80 1.62
C ARG A 531 3.72 -9.72 1.09
N PHE A 532 2.60 -9.18 0.66
CA PHE A 532 1.50 -9.91 0.03
C PHE A 532 1.33 -9.38 -1.40
N GLU A 533 1.38 -10.28 -2.38
CA GLU A 533 1.35 -9.95 -3.79
C GLU A 533 0.38 -10.88 -4.52
N LEU A 534 -0.53 -10.30 -5.28
CA LEU A 534 -1.43 -11.01 -6.17
C LEU A 534 -1.02 -10.75 -7.61
N ALA A 535 -1.04 -11.79 -8.44
CA ALA A 535 -0.71 -11.64 -9.85
C ALA A 535 -1.70 -10.71 -10.56
N GLU A 536 -1.19 -10.03 -11.59
CA GLU A 536 -1.94 -9.10 -12.43
C GLU A 536 -2.57 -7.92 -11.68
N ALA A 537 -2.26 -7.67 -10.41
CA ALA A 537 -2.73 -6.47 -9.73
C ALA A 537 -2.13 -5.20 -10.37
N THR A 538 -2.94 -4.19 -10.65
CA THR A 538 -2.48 -2.95 -11.29
C THR A 538 -2.86 -1.70 -10.50
N ASN A 539 -1.87 -0.85 -10.23
CA ASN A 539 -2.06 0.46 -9.61
C ASN A 539 -2.09 1.56 -10.69
N ASN A 540 -3.05 1.47 -11.60
CA ASN A 540 -3.14 2.29 -12.82
C ASN A 540 -4.21 3.40 -12.78
N ALA A 541 -4.86 3.60 -11.63
CA ALA A 541 -5.84 4.65 -11.41
C ALA A 541 -5.67 5.24 -10.00
N PRO A 542 -6.10 6.50 -9.76
CA PRO A 542 -6.12 7.08 -8.42
C PRO A 542 -6.81 6.15 -7.41
N THR A 543 -6.31 6.12 -6.18
CA THR A 543 -6.80 5.22 -5.13
C THR A 543 -8.31 5.35 -4.92
N SER A 544 -8.87 6.56 -5.03
CA SER A 544 -10.30 6.81 -4.92
C SER A 544 -11.13 6.12 -6.02
N LEU A 545 -10.60 6.02 -7.24
CA LEU A 545 -11.26 5.34 -8.35
C LEU A 545 -11.14 3.82 -8.23
N LEU A 546 -9.98 3.31 -7.79
CA LEU A 546 -9.81 1.88 -7.49
C LEU A 546 -10.79 1.44 -6.38
N LYS A 547 -10.94 2.25 -5.34
CA LYS A 547 -11.91 2.06 -4.25
C LYS A 547 -13.34 2.04 -4.79
N GLN A 548 -13.73 3.03 -5.60
CA GLN A 548 -15.07 3.10 -6.20
C GLN A 548 -15.36 1.90 -7.13
N HIS A 549 -14.34 1.41 -7.81
CA HIS A 549 -14.44 0.19 -8.62
C HIS A 549 -14.73 -1.03 -7.74
N TYR A 550 -13.99 -1.20 -6.63
CA TYR A 550 -14.19 -2.30 -5.68
C TYR A 550 -15.58 -2.32 -5.04
N GLU A 551 -16.21 -1.17 -4.78
CA GLU A 551 -17.59 -1.11 -4.24
C GLU A 551 -18.60 -1.93 -5.06
N LYS A 552 -18.34 -2.09 -6.37
CA LYS A 552 -19.22 -2.84 -7.28
C LYS A 552 -18.95 -4.34 -7.30
N ALA A 553 -17.89 -4.80 -6.62
CA ALA A 553 -17.50 -6.20 -6.59
C ALA A 553 -18.38 -7.04 -5.66
N TYR A 554 -19.20 -6.45 -4.80
CA TYR A 554 -20.03 -7.21 -3.86
C TYR A 554 -21.07 -8.08 -4.58
N THR A 555 -21.11 -9.37 -4.24
CA THR A 555 -22.18 -10.30 -4.60
C THR A 555 -22.73 -11.00 -3.35
N PRO A 556 -23.92 -11.63 -3.39
CA PRO A 556 -24.47 -12.34 -2.22
C PRO A 556 -23.62 -13.53 -1.74
N THR A 557 -22.69 -14.05 -2.54
CA THR A 557 -21.94 -15.28 -2.21
C THR A 557 -20.41 -15.09 -2.17
N ALA A 558 -19.89 -14.05 -2.80
CA ALA A 558 -18.45 -13.76 -2.91
C ALA A 558 -18.21 -12.26 -3.22
N ALA A 559 -16.97 -11.88 -3.47
CA ALA A 559 -16.64 -10.63 -4.16
C ALA A 559 -16.12 -10.96 -5.57
N ASP A 560 -16.51 -10.20 -6.60
CA ASP A 560 -15.91 -10.27 -7.92
C ASP A 560 -14.45 -9.80 -7.87
N SER A 561 -13.63 -10.27 -8.82
CA SER A 561 -12.21 -9.90 -8.85
C SER A 561 -11.66 -9.63 -10.25
N ASP A 562 -10.84 -8.59 -10.32
CA ASP A 562 -10.00 -8.21 -11.46
C ASP A 562 -8.68 -7.61 -10.96
N ASP A 563 -7.89 -7.06 -11.87
CA ASP A 563 -6.59 -6.45 -11.59
C ASP A 563 -6.67 -5.29 -10.58
N GLN A 564 -7.73 -4.48 -10.67
CA GLN A 564 -7.91 -3.32 -9.81
C GLN A 564 -8.41 -3.71 -8.42
N THR A 565 -9.30 -4.69 -8.30
CA THR A 565 -9.74 -5.14 -6.98
C THR A 565 -8.63 -5.86 -6.23
N ARG A 566 -7.82 -6.69 -6.91
CA ARG A 566 -6.62 -7.32 -6.32
C ARG A 566 -5.60 -6.29 -5.83
N MET A 567 -5.45 -5.17 -6.53
CA MET A 567 -4.61 -4.07 -6.06
C MET A 567 -5.12 -3.45 -4.75
N ILE A 568 -6.44 -3.28 -4.59
CA ILE A 568 -7.03 -2.80 -3.33
C ILE A 568 -6.84 -3.81 -2.19
N ASP A 569 -6.96 -5.11 -2.44
CA ASP A 569 -6.67 -6.16 -1.44
C ASP A 569 -5.23 -6.02 -0.91
N MET A 570 -4.27 -5.87 -1.82
CA MET A 570 -2.85 -5.64 -1.49
C MET A 570 -2.65 -4.32 -0.71
N LEU A 571 -3.30 -3.22 -1.15
CA LEU A 571 -3.20 -1.92 -0.50
C LEU A 571 -3.82 -1.92 0.91
N LEU A 572 -4.93 -2.62 1.15
CA LEU A 572 -5.56 -2.68 2.46
C LEU A 572 -4.76 -3.53 3.46
N PHE A 573 -4.16 -4.64 3.00
CA PHE A 573 -3.18 -5.39 3.81
C PHE A 573 -1.96 -4.53 4.16
N ALA A 574 -1.45 -3.77 3.21
CA ALA A 574 -0.34 -2.85 3.41
C ALA A 574 -0.71 -1.69 4.36
N MET A 575 -1.89 -1.09 4.19
CA MET A 575 -2.32 0.11 4.90
C MET A 575 -2.50 -0.13 6.40
N GLY A 576 -3.10 -1.25 6.82
CA GLY A 576 -3.24 -1.57 8.24
C GLY A 576 -1.88 -1.75 8.94
N ARG A 577 -0.94 -2.43 8.27
CA ARG A 577 0.45 -2.59 8.76
C ARG A 577 1.18 -1.24 8.83
N TYR A 578 1.05 -0.42 7.78
CA TYR A 578 1.60 0.93 7.72
C TYR A 578 1.09 1.78 8.90
N LEU A 579 -0.22 1.86 9.11
CA LEU A 579 -0.82 2.69 10.16
C LEU A 579 -0.42 2.21 11.55
N ASN A 580 -0.28 0.90 11.77
CA ASN A 580 0.19 0.36 13.04
C ASN A 580 1.66 0.75 13.31
N LEU A 581 2.54 0.59 12.32
CA LEU A 581 3.94 1.03 12.40
C LEU A 581 4.07 2.55 12.57
N ALA A 582 3.25 3.34 11.89
CA ALA A 582 3.28 4.80 11.99
C ALA A 582 2.71 5.33 13.31
N SER A 583 1.88 4.55 14.02
CA SER A 583 1.23 4.96 15.28
C SER A 583 1.76 4.26 16.54
N SER A 584 2.46 3.12 16.44
CA SER A 584 2.93 2.34 17.58
C SER A 584 4.34 1.79 17.38
N ARG A 585 5.37 2.59 17.73
CA ARG A 585 6.77 2.14 17.71
C ARG A 585 7.58 2.62 18.90
N GLY A 586 8.65 1.88 19.18
CA GLY A 586 9.69 2.09 20.20
C GLY A 586 9.19 2.29 21.64
N ASP A 587 9.95 3.01 22.45
CA ASP A 587 9.97 2.70 23.91
C ASP A 587 8.88 3.36 24.75
N LEU A 588 8.11 4.30 24.19
CA LEU A 588 7.02 4.93 24.92
C LEU A 588 5.89 3.91 25.13
N ALA A 589 5.65 3.55 26.40
CA ALA A 589 4.64 2.59 26.82
C ALA A 589 3.22 3.17 26.73
N LEU A 590 2.80 3.56 25.52
CA LEU A 590 1.46 4.01 25.21
C LEU A 590 0.99 3.38 23.89
N PRO A 591 -0.21 2.78 23.87
CA PRO A 591 -0.77 2.21 22.67
C PRO A 591 -1.25 3.29 21.69
N SER A 592 -1.51 2.88 20.45
CA SER A 592 -2.41 3.56 19.53
C SER A 592 -3.82 3.67 20.13
N ASN A 593 -4.40 4.87 20.05
CA ASN A 593 -5.80 5.12 20.42
C ASN A 593 -6.76 4.78 19.27
N LEU A 594 -8.04 5.14 19.41
CA LEU A 594 -9.09 4.96 18.39
C LEU A 594 -8.72 5.52 17.00
N GLN A 595 -7.86 6.53 16.91
CA GLN A 595 -7.39 7.11 15.65
C GLN A 595 -5.87 7.00 15.49
N GLY A 596 -5.24 6.05 16.20
CA GLY A 596 -3.81 5.83 16.20
C GLY A 596 -3.09 6.90 17.01
N ILE A 597 -2.70 7.96 16.30
CA ILE A 597 -2.10 9.19 16.83
C ILE A 597 -2.59 10.43 16.06
N TRP A 598 -3.60 10.31 15.20
CA TRP A 598 -4.10 11.41 14.37
C TRP A 598 -5.53 11.75 14.76
N ALA A 599 -5.76 12.90 15.36
CA ALA A 599 -7.08 13.35 15.76
C ALA A 599 -7.26 14.85 15.54
N ASN A 600 -8.47 15.27 15.20
CA ASN A 600 -8.83 16.68 15.13
C ASN A 600 -9.10 17.23 16.54
N GLN A 601 -9.54 18.49 16.62
CA GLN A 601 -9.76 19.17 17.91
C GLN A 601 -10.92 18.59 18.74
N SER A 602 -11.85 17.88 18.10
CA SER A 602 -13.07 17.36 18.72
C SER A 602 -13.32 15.91 18.29
N PRO A 603 -12.40 14.98 18.62
CA PRO A 603 -12.51 13.62 18.13
C PRO A 603 -13.68 12.89 18.79
N GLN A 604 -14.34 12.01 18.03
CA GLN A 604 -15.42 11.19 18.56
C GLN A 604 -14.89 10.20 19.61
N TRP A 605 -15.75 9.90 20.60
CA TRP A 605 -15.43 9.01 21.74
C TRP A 605 -14.15 9.40 22.47
N ASN A 606 -13.86 10.72 22.53
CA ASN A 606 -12.66 11.31 23.13
C ASN A 606 -11.32 10.83 22.55
N CYS A 607 -11.34 10.00 21.49
CA CYS A 607 -10.18 9.25 21.02
C CYS A 607 -9.44 8.53 22.18
N ASP A 608 -10.21 7.86 23.03
CA ASP A 608 -9.67 7.13 24.18
C ASP A 608 -9.04 5.79 23.77
N PHE A 609 -8.58 5.03 24.76
CA PHE A 609 -8.20 3.63 24.61
C PHE A 609 -9.43 2.76 24.92
N HIS A 610 -10.19 2.46 23.86
CA HIS A 610 -11.47 1.74 23.94
C HIS A 610 -11.27 0.22 23.99
N ALA A 611 -11.55 -0.40 25.13
CA ALA A 611 -11.04 -1.73 25.48
C ALA A 611 -12.07 -2.85 25.43
N ASN A 612 -13.17 -2.70 24.69
CA ASN A 612 -14.16 -3.76 24.46
C ASN A 612 -14.17 -4.29 23.01
N ILE A 613 -13.21 -3.88 22.18
CA ILE A 613 -12.85 -4.45 20.87
C ILE A 613 -11.72 -3.63 20.20
N ASN A 614 -11.78 -2.30 20.26
CA ASN A 614 -11.00 -1.44 19.37
C ASN A 614 -9.50 -1.44 19.72
N LEU A 615 -9.17 -1.26 21.00
CA LEU A 615 -7.79 -1.27 21.50
C LEU A 615 -7.12 -2.61 21.20
N GLN A 616 -7.86 -3.72 21.32
CA GLN A 616 -7.34 -5.06 21.03
C GLN A 616 -7.16 -5.25 19.51
N MET A 617 -8.17 -4.85 18.73
CA MET A 617 -8.13 -4.97 17.27
C MET A 617 -7.02 -4.14 16.62
N ASN A 618 -6.62 -3.01 17.22
CA ASN A 618 -5.43 -2.24 16.81
C ASN A 618 -4.17 -3.12 16.68
N TYR A 619 -4.07 -4.23 17.41
CA TYR A 619 -2.89 -5.09 17.44
C TYR A 619 -3.10 -6.51 16.89
N TRP A 620 -4.26 -6.82 16.31
CA TRP A 620 -4.49 -8.16 15.75
C TRP A 620 -3.51 -8.51 14.62
N ALA A 621 -3.10 -7.53 13.82
CA ALA A 621 -2.12 -7.74 12.76
C ALA A 621 -0.67 -7.79 13.26
N ALA A 622 -0.41 -7.45 14.54
CA ALA A 622 0.94 -7.17 14.98
C ALA A 622 1.85 -8.40 14.89
N GLU A 623 1.34 -9.55 15.32
CA GLU A 623 2.11 -10.78 15.34
C GLU A 623 2.07 -11.50 13.99
N ASN A 624 0.88 -11.85 13.48
CA ASN A 624 0.75 -12.68 12.28
C ASN A 624 1.30 -12.02 11.00
N THR A 625 1.34 -10.68 10.93
CA THR A 625 1.95 -9.94 9.80
C THR A 625 3.38 -9.45 10.06
N ASN A 626 4.03 -10.02 11.09
CA ASN A 626 5.45 -9.85 11.40
C ASN A 626 5.88 -8.40 11.68
N ILE A 627 5.11 -7.70 12.50
CA ILE A 627 5.43 -6.38 13.04
C ILE A 627 5.38 -6.39 14.58
N SER A 628 5.82 -7.48 15.22
CA SER A 628 5.75 -7.71 16.68
C SER A 628 6.28 -6.54 17.52
N SER A 629 7.28 -5.80 17.01
CA SER A 629 7.81 -4.60 17.67
C SER A 629 6.77 -3.50 17.88
N ALA A 630 5.76 -3.41 16.99
CA ALA A 630 4.67 -2.45 17.11
C ALA A 630 3.64 -2.82 18.18
N HIS A 631 3.66 -4.07 18.67
CA HIS A 631 2.83 -4.53 19.79
C HIS A 631 3.35 -4.06 21.15
N MET A 632 4.67 -3.91 21.28
CA MET A 632 5.34 -3.64 22.56
C MET A 632 4.86 -2.38 23.30
N PRO A 633 4.55 -1.24 22.64
CA PRO A 633 3.99 -0.07 23.34
C PRO A 633 2.70 -0.38 24.12
N PHE A 634 1.82 -1.21 23.56
CA PHE A 634 0.60 -1.66 24.23
C PHE A 634 0.91 -2.60 25.39
N LEU A 635 1.74 -3.62 25.18
CA LEU A 635 2.08 -4.59 26.22
C LEU A 635 2.75 -3.88 27.41
N ASN A 636 3.71 -2.99 27.15
CA ASN A 636 4.36 -2.21 28.18
C ASN A 636 3.39 -1.28 28.93
N TYR A 637 2.42 -0.69 28.24
CA TYR A 637 1.35 0.09 28.86
C TYR A 637 0.55 -0.77 29.85
N LEU A 638 0.13 -1.98 29.44
CA LEU A 638 -0.57 -2.92 30.30
C LEU A 638 0.24 -3.23 31.57
N LYS A 639 1.52 -3.58 31.42
CA LYS A 639 2.41 -3.88 32.54
C LYS A 639 2.53 -2.69 33.51
N LYS A 640 2.71 -1.47 33.00
CA LYS A 640 2.84 -0.26 33.84
C LYS A 640 1.54 0.07 34.57
N MET A 641 0.41 0.07 33.87
CA MET A 641 -0.88 0.43 34.48
C MET A 641 -1.39 -0.64 35.45
N ALA A 642 -1.18 -1.92 35.14
CA ALA A 642 -1.46 -3.02 36.06
C ALA A 642 -0.65 -2.91 37.35
N ALA A 643 0.59 -2.45 37.29
CA ALA A 643 1.45 -2.29 38.45
C ALA A 643 1.07 -1.09 39.33
N THR A 644 0.46 -0.05 38.74
CA THR A 644 0.27 1.26 39.37
C THR A 644 -1.21 1.62 39.55
N GLN A 645 -1.93 1.95 38.47
CA GLN A 645 -3.27 2.54 38.51
C GLN A 645 -4.37 1.52 38.72
N TRP A 646 -4.35 0.40 38.01
CA TRP A 646 -5.50 -0.50 37.86
C TRP A 646 -5.75 -1.44 39.05
N LYS A 647 -4.84 -1.47 40.02
CA LYS A 647 -5.08 -2.15 41.30
C LYS A 647 -6.19 -1.48 42.10
N GLY A 648 -6.25 -0.14 42.07
CA GLY A 648 -7.27 0.60 42.82
C GLY A 648 -8.69 0.36 42.30
N TYR A 649 -8.87 0.21 40.98
CA TYR A 649 -10.16 -0.20 40.41
C TYR A 649 -10.54 -1.63 40.85
N ALA A 650 -9.59 -2.58 40.84
CA ALA A 650 -9.85 -3.92 41.34
C ALA A 650 -10.22 -3.97 42.83
N ASP A 651 -9.52 -3.22 43.69
CA ASP A 651 -9.77 -3.20 45.13
C ASP A 651 -11.15 -2.63 45.50
N LYS A 652 -11.73 -1.76 44.66
CA LYS A 652 -13.11 -1.29 44.82
C LYS A 652 -14.15 -2.37 44.60
N LEU A 653 -13.87 -3.32 43.72
CA LEU A 653 -14.76 -4.42 43.37
C LEU A 653 -14.57 -5.60 44.32
N VAL A 654 -13.31 -5.98 44.56
CA VAL A 654 -12.92 -7.07 45.46
C VAL A 654 -11.61 -6.75 46.15
N ALA A 655 -11.72 -6.31 47.40
CA ALA A 655 -10.57 -5.95 48.23
C ALA A 655 -9.66 -7.16 48.53
N GLY A 656 -8.35 -6.91 48.59
CA GLY A 656 -7.38 -7.85 49.17
C GLY A 656 -6.93 -8.98 48.25
N THR A 657 -7.30 -8.94 46.97
CA THR A 657 -6.79 -9.90 45.96
C THR A 657 -5.37 -9.55 45.49
N GLY A 658 -5.01 -8.27 45.58
CA GLY A 658 -3.78 -7.74 44.99
C GLY A 658 -3.74 -7.85 43.46
N GLY A 659 -4.90 -8.07 42.83
CA GLY A 659 -5.06 -8.11 41.38
C GLY A 659 -5.28 -6.73 40.77
N TRP A 660 -5.59 -6.70 39.47
CA TRP A 660 -5.89 -5.46 38.76
C TRP A 660 -7.01 -5.68 37.74
N THR A 661 -7.75 -4.63 37.44
CA THR A 661 -8.67 -4.56 36.30
C THR A 661 -8.86 -3.11 35.87
N HIS A 662 -9.38 -2.91 34.68
CA HIS A 662 -9.94 -1.63 34.26
C HIS A 662 -11.20 -1.91 33.44
N HIS A 663 -11.89 -0.83 33.09
CA HIS A 663 -13.17 -0.88 32.43
C HIS A 663 -13.09 -0.61 30.93
N PHE A 664 -14.26 -0.42 30.34
CA PHE A 664 -14.53 -0.25 28.92
C PHE A 664 -13.62 0.77 28.23
N ALA A 665 -13.24 1.86 28.90
CA ALA A 665 -12.36 2.87 28.33
C ALA A 665 -11.23 3.24 29.28
N THR A 666 -10.07 3.62 28.74
CA THR A 666 -8.94 4.17 29.48
C THR A 666 -8.16 5.23 28.70
N ASN A 667 -7.10 5.83 29.26
CA ASN A 667 -6.35 6.94 28.67
C ASN A 667 -4.85 6.88 29.05
N THR A 668 -4.07 7.88 28.65
CA THR A 668 -2.62 7.94 28.96
C THR A 668 -2.28 7.96 30.45
N PHE A 669 -3.22 8.30 31.33
CA PHE A 669 -3.03 8.31 32.78
C PHE A 669 -3.51 7.03 33.46
N GLY A 670 -4.02 6.05 32.72
CA GLY A 670 -4.62 4.84 33.27
C GLY A 670 -5.98 5.08 33.94
N ALA A 671 -6.54 6.28 33.85
CA ALA A 671 -7.91 6.55 34.31
C ALA A 671 -8.87 5.68 33.50
N SER A 672 -9.94 5.20 34.12
CA SER A 672 -10.86 4.26 33.48
C SER A 672 -12.32 4.68 33.63
N GLY A 673 -13.06 4.61 32.53
CA GLY A 673 -14.48 4.95 32.45
C GLY A 673 -15.37 3.72 32.32
N VAL A 674 -16.59 3.83 32.87
CA VAL A 674 -17.65 2.82 32.74
C VAL A 674 -18.71 3.26 31.73
N TYR A 675 -19.31 2.32 31.02
CA TYR A 675 -20.43 2.57 30.11
C TYR A 675 -21.49 1.49 30.32
N ASN A 676 -22.69 1.88 30.75
CA ASN A 676 -23.78 0.96 31.10
C ASN A 676 -23.44 -0.14 32.13
N GLY A 677 -22.37 0.02 32.91
CA GLY A 677 -21.97 -0.92 33.96
C GLY A 677 -20.46 -1.13 34.05
N GLU A 678 -20.05 -1.99 34.97
CA GLU A 678 -18.66 -2.38 35.17
C GLU A 678 -18.27 -3.47 34.17
N TYR A 679 -17.61 -3.09 33.08
CA TYR A 679 -16.93 -4.03 32.18
C TYR A 679 -15.61 -4.43 32.85
N THR A 680 -15.40 -5.68 33.24
CA THR A 680 -14.20 -6.09 34.04
C THR A 680 -13.33 -7.11 33.31
N GLU A 681 -13.83 -7.65 32.21
CA GLU A 681 -13.20 -8.61 31.33
C GLU A 681 -12.16 -7.97 30.39
N ALA A 682 -12.03 -6.64 30.37
CA ALA A 682 -10.97 -5.95 29.64
C ALA A 682 -9.57 -6.42 30.07
N ALA A 683 -9.37 -6.70 31.37
CA ALA A 683 -8.10 -7.23 31.88
C ALA A 683 -7.77 -8.62 31.31
N ALA A 684 -8.77 -9.52 31.25
CA ALA A 684 -8.61 -10.84 30.65
C ALA A 684 -8.30 -10.76 29.15
N TRP A 685 -9.04 -9.94 28.40
CA TRP A 685 -8.79 -9.78 26.96
C TRP A 685 -7.41 -9.18 26.70
N ASN A 686 -7.03 -8.13 27.42
CA ASN A 686 -5.70 -7.53 27.26
C ASN A 686 -4.56 -8.51 27.58
N CYS A 687 -4.77 -9.44 28.52
CA CYS A 687 -3.81 -10.49 28.81
C CYS A 687 -3.67 -11.53 27.68
N THR A 688 -4.66 -11.68 26.78
CA THR A 688 -4.49 -12.58 25.62
C THR A 688 -3.40 -12.08 24.67
N HIS A 689 -3.21 -10.76 24.58
CA HIS A 689 -2.16 -10.15 23.75
C HIS A 689 -0.75 -10.41 24.29
N ILE A 690 -0.56 -10.36 25.62
CA ILE A 690 0.72 -10.75 26.26
C ILE A 690 1.04 -12.21 25.93
N TRP A 691 0.04 -13.09 26.03
CA TRP A 691 0.22 -14.50 25.72
C TRP A 691 0.52 -14.75 24.24
N GLN A 692 -0.20 -14.08 23.33
CA GLN A 692 0.06 -14.14 21.89
C GLN A 692 1.49 -13.70 21.54
N HIS A 693 1.97 -12.59 22.11
CA HIS A 693 3.35 -12.15 21.87
C HIS A 693 4.37 -13.23 22.24
N TYR A 694 4.20 -13.90 23.38
CA TYR A 694 5.04 -15.05 23.75
C TYR A 694 4.91 -16.21 22.74
N LEU A 695 3.69 -16.57 22.32
CA LEU A 695 3.52 -17.68 21.38
C LEU A 695 4.22 -17.43 20.04
N TYR A 696 4.18 -16.20 19.53
CA TYR A 696 4.79 -15.84 18.26
C TYR A 696 6.30 -15.57 18.36
N THR A 697 6.84 -15.19 19.52
CA THR A 697 8.28 -14.91 19.69
C THR A 697 9.07 -16.04 20.35
N GLN A 698 8.39 -16.89 21.12
CA GLN A 698 8.98 -17.86 22.05
C GLN A 698 9.98 -17.23 23.04
N ASP A 699 9.87 -15.92 23.31
CA ASP A 699 10.74 -15.22 24.24
C ASP A 699 10.34 -15.53 25.70
N ARG A 700 11.07 -16.47 26.31
CA ARG A 700 10.86 -16.86 27.70
C ARG A 700 11.20 -15.74 28.69
N GLN A 701 12.12 -14.84 28.36
CA GLN A 701 12.47 -13.71 29.23
C GLN A 701 11.32 -12.69 29.24
N PHE A 702 10.78 -12.36 28.06
CA PHE A 702 9.54 -11.59 27.96
C PHE A 702 8.42 -12.22 28.80
N LEU A 703 8.17 -13.52 28.66
CA LEU A 703 7.11 -14.19 29.42
C LEU A 703 7.33 -14.08 30.94
N ALA A 704 8.58 -14.24 31.40
CA ALA A 704 8.94 -14.08 32.80
C ALA A 704 8.69 -12.65 33.29
N ASP A 705 9.07 -11.65 32.48
CA ASP A 705 8.92 -10.22 32.80
C ASP A 705 7.47 -9.75 32.84
N PHE A 706 6.56 -10.46 32.17
CA PHE A 706 5.13 -10.13 32.11
C PHE A 706 4.24 -11.06 32.96
N PHE A 707 4.81 -12.09 33.57
CA PHE A 707 4.04 -13.07 34.34
C PHE A 707 3.23 -12.44 35.47
N ASP A 708 3.81 -11.49 36.20
CA ASP A 708 3.11 -10.82 37.31
C ASP A 708 1.91 -10.00 36.83
N THR A 709 1.95 -9.49 35.59
CA THR A 709 0.80 -8.82 34.94
C THR A 709 -0.31 -9.84 34.66
N LEU A 710 0.02 -10.99 34.06
CA LEU A 710 -0.93 -12.08 33.77
C LEU A 710 -1.58 -12.62 35.05
N TYR A 711 -0.74 -13.00 36.01
CA TYR A 711 -1.20 -13.56 37.28
C TYR A 711 -1.91 -12.52 38.16
N GLY A 712 -1.54 -11.24 38.05
CA GLY A 712 -2.26 -10.13 38.67
C GLY A 712 -3.72 -10.05 38.23
N ALA A 713 -4.00 -10.16 36.93
CA ALA A 713 -5.38 -10.20 36.43
C ALA A 713 -6.10 -11.47 36.90
N ALA A 714 -5.44 -12.63 36.91
CA ALA A 714 -6.04 -13.88 37.42
C ALA A 714 -6.45 -13.76 38.90
N ARG A 715 -5.63 -13.12 39.73
CA ARG A 715 -5.92 -12.89 41.16
C ARG A 715 -7.17 -12.05 41.39
N PHE A 716 -7.43 -11.07 40.54
CA PHE A 716 -8.69 -10.32 40.58
C PHE A 716 -9.88 -11.27 40.38
N TYR A 717 -9.85 -12.11 39.35
CA TYR A 717 -10.95 -13.05 39.05
C TYR A 717 -11.15 -14.12 40.13
N PHE A 718 -10.10 -14.58 40.79
CA PHE A 718 -10.23 -15.52 41.93
C PHE A 718 -11.13 -14.98 43.04
N GLY A 719 -11.07 -13.66 43.25
CA GLY A 719 -11.91 -12.96 44.21
C GLY A 719 -13.25 -12.49 43.64
N TYR A 720 -13.40 -12.36 42.31
CA TYR A 720 -14.60 -11.79 41.67
C TYR A 720 -15.62 -12.84 41.22
N LEU A 721 -15.17 -14.03 40.81
CA LEU A 721 -16.04 -15.13 40.37
C LEU A 721 -17.03 -15.57 41.46
N ARG A 722 -18.28 -15.83 41.09
CA ARG A 722 -19.37 -16.27 41.99
C ARG A 722 -20.20 -17.36 41.33
N ASP A 723 -20.79 -18.23 42.12
CA ASP A 723 -21.90 -19.08 41.68
C ASP A 723 -23.18 -18.26 41.84
N THR A 724 -23.75 -17.82 40.70
CA THR A 724 -24.74 -16.75 40.66
C THR A 724 -26.17 -17.27 40.58
N ASP A 725 -26.36 -18.49 40.07
CA ASP A 725 -27.63 -19.20 39.98
C ASP A 725 -27.73 -20.46 40.87
N GLY A 726 -26.65 -20.83 41.56
CA GLY A 726 -26.59 -21.97 42.49
C GLY A 726 -26.38 -23.32 41.80
N ASP A 727 -25.95 -23.34 40.54
CA ASP A 727 -25.72 -24.56 39.75
C ASP A 727 -24.37 -25.23 40.05
N GLY A 728 -23.53 -24.60 40.89
CA GLY A 728 -22.22 -25.10 41.31
C GLY A 728 -21.06 -24.61 40.43
N LEU A 729 -21.32 -23.87 39.36
CA LEU A 729 -20.31 -23.27 38.49
C LEU A 729 -20.02 -21.83 38.90
N LEU A 730 -18.73 -21.47 38.83
CA LEU A 730 -18.28 -20.10 39.00
C LEU A 730 -18.43 -19.33 37.70
N GLU A 731 -18.93 -18.11 37.80
CA GLU A 731 -19.12 -17.21 36.65
C GLU A 731 -18.78 -15.77 37.02
N ILE A 732 -18.44 -14.99 36.00
CA ILE A 732 -18.34 -13.54 36.12
C ILE A 732 -19.77 -13.00 36.21
N PRO A 733 -20.16 -12.34 37.33
CA PRO A 733 -21.53 -11.91 37.59
C PRO A 733 -21.89 -10.64 36.79
N ASN A 734 -21.54 -10.60 35.51
CA ASN A 734 -21.76 -9.48 34.60
C ASN A 734 -22.92 -9.78 33.66
N ASN A 735 -23.91 -8.88 33.61
CA ASN A 735 -25.06 -8.93 32.72
C ASN A 735 -24.91 -7.97 31.52
N TYR A 736 -23.67 -7.68 31.14
CA TYR A 736 -23.32 -6.82 30.01
C TYR A 736 -22.56 -7.62 28.95
N SER A 737 -23.22 -7.93 27.83
CA SER A 737 -22.54 -8.18 26.56
C SER A 737 -22.33 -6.83 25.89
N PRO A 738 -21.12 -6.48 25.43
CA PRO A 738 -20.79 -5.17 24.90
C PRO A 738 -21.90 -4.53 24.05
N GLU A 739 -22.41 -3.41 24.55
CA GLU A 739 -23.36 -2.50 23.89
C GLU A 739 -24.74 -3.07 23.55
N LEU A 740 -25.12 -4.21 24.13
CA LEU A 740 -26.48 -4.75 24.10
C LEU A 740 -27.29 -4.33 25.33
N ALA A 741 -28.55 -3.94 25.11
CA ALA A 741 -29.48 -3.64 26.20
C ALA A 741 -30.11 -4.94 26.73
N GLY A 742 -30.28 -5.04 28.06
CA GLY A 742 -31.27 -5.96 28.65
C GLY A 742 -30.85 -7.40 28.93
N GLY A 743 -29.58 -7.66 29.30
CA GLY A 743 -29.21 -8.95 29.89
C GLY A 743 -29.87 -9.16 31.26
N THR A 744 -30.72 -10.19 31.39
CA THR A 744 -31.25 -10.65 32.69
C THR A 744 -30.43 -11.80 33.30
N SER A 745 -29.43 -12.29 32.58
CA SER A 745 -28.53 -13.39 32.98
C SER A 745 -27.07 -13.06 32.64
N VAL A 746 -26.17 -14.01 32.92
CA VAL A 746 -24.73 -13.88 32.72
C VAL A 746 -24.36 -13.85 31.23
N ALA A 747 -23.59 -12.83 30.82
CA ALA A 747 -23.07 -12.71 29.46
C ALA A 747 -21.97 -13.75 29.18
N VAL A 748 -22.04 -14.44 28.03
CA VAL A 748 -21.00 -15.44 27.68
C VAL A 748 -19.66 -14.80 27.32
N HIS A 749 -19.68 -13.54 26.88
CA HIS A 749 -18.50 -12.76 26.46
C HIS A 749 -17.40 -12.75 27.54
N ALA A 750 -17.77 -12.32 28.76
CA ALA A 750 -16.84 -12.27 29.89
C ALA A 750 -16.33 -13.67 30.25
N GLN A 751 -17.17 -14.70 30.14
CA GLN A 751 -16.80 -16.08 30.50
C GLN A 751 -15.74 -16.64 29.56
N GLN A 752 -15.95 -16.49 28.24
CA GLN A 752 -15.01 -16.98 27.22
C GLN A 752 -13.63 -16.34 27.40
N LEU A 753 -13.58 -15.03 27.63
CA LEU A 753 -12.35 -14.28 27.85
C LEU A 753 -11.62 -14.66 29.13
N VAL A 754 -12.33 -14.69 30.27
CA VAL A 754 -11.71 -15.00 31.56
C VAL A 754 -11.26 -16.45 31.62
N TYR A 755 -12.05 -17.39 31.09
CA TYR A 755 -11.65 -18.79 30.99
C TYR A 755 -10.35 -18.95 30.19
N GLN A 756 -10.26 -18.30 29.03
CA GLN A 756 -9.03 -18.33 28.22
C GLN A 756 -7.84 -17.70 28.95
N HIS A 757 -8.05 -16.57 29.63
CA HIS A 757 -7.00 -15.91 30.40
C HIS A 757 -6.45 -16.80 31.52
N LEU A 758 -7.32 -17.49 32.27
CA LEU A 758 -6.88 -18.43 33.29
C LEU A 758 -6.07 -19.59 32.68
N CYS A 759 -6.50 -20.13 31.54
CA CYS A 759 -5.76 -21.15 30.79
C CYS A 759 -4.38 -20.67 30.33
N ASN A 760 -4.31 -19.46 29.76
CA ASN A 760 -3.05 -18.84 29.31
C ASN A 760 -2.10 -18.61 30.48
N THR A 761 -2.61 -18.08 31.60
CA THR A 761 -1.83 -17.84 32.81
C THR A 761 -1.31 -19.15 33.42
N ARG A 762 -2.14 -20.21 33.43
CA ARG A 762 -1.75 -21.57 33.83
C ARG A 762 -0.61 -22.09 32.96
N ASN A 763 -0.73 -21.96 31.64
CA ASN A 763 0.30 -22.42 30.70
C ASN A 763 1.62 -21.64 30.88
N ALA A 764 1.54 -20.31 31.01
CA ALA A 764 2.70 -19.47 31.31
C ALA A 764 3.39 -19.88 32.61
N ALA A 765 2.61 -20.15 33.67
CA ALA A 765 3.11 -20.60 34.95
C ALA A 765 3.85 -21.95 34.83
N VAL A 766 3.31 -22.90 34.05
CA VAL A 766 3.97 -24.19 33.77
C VAL A 766 5.31 -23.99 33.06
N ILE A 767 5.35 -23.17 32.00
CA ILE A 767 6.58 -22.86 31.24
C ILE A 767 7.65 -22.21 32.13
N LEU A 768 7.22 -21.39 33.09
CA LEU A 768 8.11 -20.69 34.01
C LEU A 768 8.48 -21.51 35.27
N GLY A 769 7.87 -22.69 35.48
CA GLY A 769 8.08 -23.52 36.67
C GLY A 769 7.36 -23.02 37.93
N LYS A 770 6.32 -22.19 37.79
CA LYS A 770 5.50 -21.61 38.86
C LYS A 770 4.31 -22.52 39.20
N THR A 771 4.61 -23.67 39.81
CA THR A 771 3.65 -24.77 40.00
C THR A 771 2.45 -24.43 40.89
N ALA A 772 2.63 -23.60 41.92
CA ALA A 772 1.54 -23.19 42.81
C ALA A 772 0.53 -22.29 42.10
N GLU A 773 1.02 -21.32 41.32
CA GLU A 773 0.20 -20.42 40.52
C GLU A 773 -0.56 -21.20 39.43
N ALA A 774 0.11 -22.16 38.77
CA ALA A 774 -0.53 -23.05 37.79
C ALA A 774 -1.67 -23.88 38.43
N ALA A 775 -1.42 -24.49 39.59
CA ALA A 775 -2.42 -25.28 40.30
C ALA A 775 -3.61 -24.41 40.78
N ASN A 776 -3.35 -23.18 41.21
CA ASN A 776 -4.41 -22.26 41.60
C ASN A 776 -5.29 -21.89 40.41
N CYS A 777 -4.72 -21.48 39.27
CA CYS A 777 -5.48 -21.25 38.03
C CYS A 777 -6.31 -22.48 37.64
N GLN A 778 -5.72 -23.68 37.68
CA GLN A 778 -6.42 -24.93 37.34
C GLN A 778 -7.66 -25.15 38.22
N SER A 779 -7.55 -24.90 39.54
CA SER A 779 -8.66 -25.10 40.47
C SER A 779 -9.89 -24.23 40.20
N TYR A 780 -9.70 -23.06 39.57
CA TYR A 780 -10.79 -22.20 39.12
C TYR A 780 -11.31 -22.60 37.74
N ILE A 781 -10.41 -22.95 36.81
CA ILE A 781 -10.76 -23.45 35.47
C ILE A 781 -11.71 -24.65 35.58
N ASP A 782 -11.44 -25.60 36.47
CA ASP A 782 -12.22 -26.83 36.65
C ASP A 782 -13.65 -26.59 37.13
N ARG A 783 -13.95 -25.40 37.64
CA ARG A 783 -15.24 -25.03 38.25
C ARG A 783 -15.92 -23.86 37.54
N MET A 784 -15.33 -23.30 36.50
CA MET A 784 -15.84 -22.11 35.84
C MET A 784 -16.76 -22.48 34.66
N TYR A 785 -17.88 -21.78 34.54
CA TYR A 785 -18.67 -21.80 33.31
C TYR A 785 -17.86 -21.09 32.21
N ASN A 786 -17.52 -21.80 31.13
CA ASN A 786 -16.60 -21.30 30.10
C ASN A 786 -17.28 -20.44 29.01
N GLY A 787 -18.61 -20.35 29.00
CA GLY A 787 -19.36 -19.57 28.01
C GLY A 787 -19.54 -20.23 26.64
N ILE A 788 -19.13 -21.48 26.45
CA ILE A 788 -19.49 -22.26 25.26
C ILE A 788 -20.82 -22.97 25.54
N ASP A 789 -21.88 -22.48 24.92
CA ASP A 789 -23.25 -22.86 25.27
C ASP A 789 -24.12 -22.82 24.03
N ILE A 790 -24.63 -23.99 23.63
CA ILE A 790 -25.31 -24.19 22.36
C ILE A 790 -26.78 -24.50 22.63
N VAL A 791 -27.66 -23.57 22.26
CA VAL A 791 -29.13 -23.74 22.32
C VAL A 791 -29.69 -23.70 20.90
N ASN A 792 -30.55 -24.66 20.55
CA ASN A 792 -31.10 -24.79 19.20
C ASN A 792 -30.04 -24.79 18.08
N GLY A 793 -28.86 -25.38 18.39
CA GLY A 793 -27.74 -25.49 17.47
C GLY A 793 -27.03 -24.16 17.17
N GLU A 794 -27.09 -23.19 18.08
CA GLU A 794 -26.48 -21.85 17.94
C GLU A 794 -25.81 -21.44 19.25
N GLN A 795 -24.67 -20.76 19.14
CA GLN A 795 -23.96 -20.22 20.30
C GLN A 795 -24.79 -19.12 20.97
N CYS A 796 -25.05 -19.29 22.26
CA CYS A 796 -25.76 -18.35 23.09
C CYS A 796 -24.96 -17.06 23.30
N GLU A 797 -25.65 -15.92 23.45
CA GLU A 797 -25.04 -14.65 23.86
C GLU A 797 -25.13 -14.43 25.39
N TRP A 798 -26.09 -15.10 26.01
CA TRP A 798 -26.35 -15.12 27.44
C TRP A 798 -26.42 -16.56 27.91
N LYS A 799 -26.03 -16.89 29.14
CA LYS A 799 -26.15 -18.27 29.66
C LYS A 799 -27.57 -18.80 29.47
N GLY A 800 -27.70 -19.88 28.70
CA GLY A 800 -28.94 -20.54 28.32
C GLY A 800 -29.82 -19.81 27.29
N ALA A 801 -29.41 -18.68 26.72
CA ALA A 801 -30.25 -17.85 25.85
C ALA A 801 -29.52 -17.23 24.64
N LEU A 802 -30.22 -17.26 23.50
CA LEU A 802 -29.77 -16.64 22.25
C LEU A 802 -29.89 -15.11 22.31
N THR A 803 -29.22 -14.44 21.38
CA THR A 803 -29.29 -12.98 21.21
C THR A 803 -30.71 -12.51 20.84
N SER A 804 -31.12 -11.37 21.40
CA SER A 804 -32.34 -10.65 21.00
C SER A 804 -32.10 -9.68 19.83
N GLU A 805 -30.85 -9.36 19.53
CA GLU A 805 -30.45 -8.44 18.45
C GLU A 805 -29.54 -9.17 17.45
N PRO A 806 -30.09 -10.02 16.55
CA PRO A 806 -29.29 -10.90 15.71
C PRO A 806 -28.34 -10.14 14.78
N THR A 807 -28.67 -8.92 14.37
CA THR A 807 -27.85 -8.07 13.47
C THR A 807 -27.00 -7.02 14.20
N HIS A 808 -26.79 -7.16 15.51
CA HIS A 808 -25.97 -6.21 16.27
C HIS A 808 -24.52 -6.16 15.79
N ARG A 809 -23.85 -5.00 15.89
CA ARG A 809 -22.48 -4.79 15.37
C ARG A 809 -21.39 -5.56 16.12
N HIS A 810 -21.57 -5.87 17.40
CA HIS A 810 -20.62 -6.67 18.17
C HIS A 810 -20.79 -8.18 17.95
N LEU A 811 -19.66 -8.90 17.92
CA LEU A 811 -19.60 -10.36 17.87
C LEU A 811 -19.19 -10.95 19.23
N SER A 812 -19.56 -10.30 20.33
CA SER A 812 -19.05 -10.56 21.69
C SER A 812 -19.19 -11.99 22.18
N HIS A 813 -20.20 -12.74 21.71
CA HIS A 813 -20.41 -14.15 22.06
C HIS A 813 -19.59 -15.13 21.21
N LEU A 814 -18.84 -14.61 20.24
CA LEU A 814 -17.99 -15.36 19.31
C LEU A 814 -16.49 -15.14 19.59
N MET A 815 -16.12 -14.62 20.77
CA MET A 815 -14.71 -14.56 21.19
C MET A 815 -14.06 -15.93 21.09
N CYS A 816 -14.81 -17.00 21.41
CA CYS A 816 -14.40 -18.39 21.28
C CYS A 816 -13.89 -18.78 19.89
N LEU A 817 -14.36 -18.12 18.82
CA LEU A 817 -13.96 -18.36 17.43
C LEU A 817 -12.77 -17.46 17.05
N TYR A 818 -12.89 -16.15 17.28
CA TYR A 818 -11.82 -15.18 17.04
C TYR A 818 -11.98 -13.96 17.95
N PRO A 819 -10.89 -13.46 18.57
CA PRO A 819 -9.48 -13.79 18.38
C PRO A 819 -8.98 -15.01 19.17
N LEU A 820 -9.83 -15.71 19.93
CA LEU A 820 -9.43 -16.92 20.63
C LEU A 820 -9.39 -18.11 19.66
N ALA A 821 -9.29 -19.32 20.18
CA ALA A 821 -9.37 -20.57 19.40
C ALA A 821 -9.99 -21.66 20.28
N GLN A 822 -11.04 -21.32 21.03
CA GLN A 822 -11.72 -22.24 21.95
C GLN A 822 -12.62 -23.23 21.21
N VAL A 823 -13.06 -22.85 20.01
CA VAL A 823 -13.78 -23.72 19.07
C VAL A 823 -13.06 -23.68 17.72
N SER A 824 -13.04 -24.82 17.04
CA SER A 824 -12.32 -24.95 15.76
C SER A 824 -13.09 -25.84 14.78
N PRO A 825 -13.00 -25.57 13.45
CA PRO A 825 -13.51 -26.50 12.44
C PRO A 825 -12.89 -27.89 12.55
N TYR A 826 -11.70 -28.00 13.16
CA TYR A 826 -10.93 -29.23 13.33
C TYR A 826 -11.32 -30.06 14.57
N ASP A 827 -12.12 -29.53 15.49
CA ASP A 827 -12.52 -30.24 16.73
C ASP A 827 -13.23 -31.55 16.39
N SER A 828 -12.98 -32.66 17.10
CA SER A 828 -13.63 -33.94 16.77
C SER A 828 -15.16 -33.88 16.85
N ASP A 829 -15.71 -33.13 17.80
CA ASP A 829 -17.14 -32.81 17.90
C ASP A 829 -17.41 -31.44 17.25
N PRO A 830 -18.21 -31.36 16.16
CA PRO A 830 -18.48 -30.10 15.47
C PRO A 830 -19.51 -29.22 16.16
N THR A 831 -20.17 -29.69 17.22
CA THR A 831 -21.37 -29.05 17.77
C THR A 831 -21.11 -27.58 18.12
N ASN A 832 -20.01 -27.31 18.82
CA ASN A 832 -19.68 -25.95 19.26
C ASN A 832 -19.28 -25.06 18.08
N PHE A 833 -18.41 -25.53 17.19
CA PHE A 833 -18.03 -24.79 15.98
C PHE A 833 -19.24 -24.47 15.09
N ASN A 834 -20.09 -25.47 14.80
CA ASN A 834 -21.29 -25.27 13.98
C ASN A 834 -22.25 -24.27 14.64
N GLY A 835 -22.39 -24.31 15.97
CA GLY A 835 -23.20 -23.35 16.72
C GLY A 835 -22.68 -21.93 16.62
N SER A 836 -21.37 -21.73 16.78
CA SER A 836 -20.72 -20.41 16.63
C SER A 836 -20.77 -19.91 15.18
N TYR A 837 -20.54 -20.76 14.19
CA TYR A 837 -20.62 -20.39 12.78
C TYR A 837 -22.05 -20.02 12.37
N LYS A 838 -23.07 -20.73 12.87
CA LYS A 838 -24.47 -20.36 12.65
C LYS A 838 -24.81 -18.99 13.25
N ALA A 839 -24.31 -18.70 14.46
CA ALA A 839 -24.48 -17.40 15.09
C ALA A 839 -23.78 -16.29 14.29
N LEU A 840 -22.59 -16.54 13.74
CA LEU A 840 -21.89 -15.63 12.83
C LEU A 840 -22.74 -15.31 11.60
N LEU A 841 -23.29 -16.32 10.92
CA LEU A 841 -24.13 -16.11 9.73
C LEU A 841 -25.38 -15.26 10.02
N LYS A 842 -25.95 -15.38 11.23
CA LYS A 842 -27.10 -14.58 11.67
C LYS A 842 -26.80 -13.12 11.90
N ARG A 843 -25.54 -12.75 12.14
CA ARG A 843 -25.10 -11.35 12.23
C ARG A 843 -25.21 -10.60 10.91
N ALA A 844 -25.50 -11.30 9.80
CA ALA A 844 -25.67 -10.77 8.45
C ALA A 844 -24.47 -9.93 7.99
N ASP A 845 -24.51 -9.33 6.80
CA ASP A 845 -23.42 -8.46 6.34
C ASP A 845 -23.58 -7.04 6.92
N ALA A 846 -24.80 -6.50 6.83
CA ALA A 846 -25.21 -5.27 7.48
C ALA A 846 -25.02 -5.40 9.00
N ASP A 847 -24.45 -4.37 9.63
CA ASP A 847 -24.63 -4.18 11.05
C ASP A 847 -25.88 -3.30 11.21
N GLY A 848 -26.81 -3.65 12.10
CA GLY A 848 -27.98 -2.81 12.40
C GLY A 848 -27.60 -1.55 13.18
N GLY A 849 -26.44 -0.95 12.89
CA GLY A 849 -25.69 -0.07 13.77
C GLY A 849 -25.03 1.10 13.04
N GLU A 850 -23.74 1.30 13.30
CA GLU A 850 -23.02 2.54 13.00
C GLU A 850 -22.12 2.46 11.75
N ASP A 851 -22.32 1.47 10.88
CA ASP A 851 -21.46 1.21 9.72
C ASP A 851 -19.98 1.12 10.12
N ALA A 852 -19.69 0.24 11.07
CA ALA A 852 -18.37 0.16 11.68
C ALA A 852 -17.41 -0.71 10.85
N ALA A 853 -16.30 -0.15 10.37
CA ALA A 853 -15.27 -0.93 9.68
C ALA A 853 -14.66 -2.03 10.55
N TRP A 854 -14.59 -1.82 11.87
CA TRP A 854 -14.15 -2.84 12.82
C TRP A 854 -15.08 -4.06 12.84
N ASN A 855 -16.39 -3.90 12.56
CA ASN A 855 -17.32 -5.02 12.39
C ASN A 855 -16.97 -5.83 11.13
N THR A 856 -16.70 -5.15 10.01
CA THR A 856 -16.23 -5.79 8.77
C THR A 856 -14.98 -6.62 9.05
N ALA A 857 -13.97 -6.02 9.67
CA ALA A 857 -12.71 -6.69 9.98
C ALA A 857 -12.89 -7.90 10.91
N TRP A 858 -13.72 -7.78 11.96
CA TRP A 858 -13.98 -8.88 12.88
C TRP A 858 -14.71 -10.05 12.19
N LYS A 859 -15.73 -9.76 11.37
CA LYS A 859 -16.40 -10.78 10.56
C LYS A 859 -15.44 -11.47 9.59
N MET A 860 -14.55 -10.71 8.93
CA MET A 860 -13.53 -11.29 8.06
C MET A 860 -12.63 -12.28 8.81
N CYS A 861 -12.14 -11.92 10.01
CA CYS A 861 -11.34 -12.83 10.84
C CYS A 861 -12.12 -14.10 11.23
N CYS A 862 -13.39 -13.95 11.63
CA CYS A 862 -14.26 -15.09 11.95
C CYS A 862 -14.52 -16.00 10.74
N TYR A 863 -14.71 -15.42 9.54
CA TYR A 863 -14.86 -16.19 8.30
C TYR A 863 -13.56 -16.91 7.93
N ALA A 864 -12.41 -16.26 8.08
CA ALA A 864 -11.10 -16.88 7.89
C ALA A 864 -10.92 -18.09 8.84
N ARG A 865 -11.22 -17.93 10.14
CA ARG A 865 -11.22 -19.04 11.13
C ARG A 865 -12.25 -20.14 10.84
N SER A 866 -13.26 -19.84 10.03
CA SER A 866 -14.26 -20.80 9.57
C SER A 866 -13.93 -21.43 8.21
N LEU A 867 -12.73 -21.19 7.68
CA LEU A 867 -12.26 -21.66 6.36
C LEU A 867 -13.07 -21.10 5.19
N GLN A 868 -13.59 -19.87 5.33
CA GLN A 868 -14.48 -19.21 4.35
C GLN A 868 -13.87 -17.94 3.75
N GLY A 869 -12.82 -18.09 2.94
CA GLY A 869 -12.11 -16.97 2.29
C GLY A 869 -13.01 -16.09 1.40
N ASP A 870 -13.88 -16.73 0.61
CA ASP A 870 -14.82 -16.02 -0.27
C ASP A 870 -15.79 -15.12 0.53
N LEU A 871 -16.24 -15.58 1.71
CA LEU A 871 -17.14 -14.81 2.58
C LEU A 871 -16.40 -13.68 3.29
N ALA A 872 -15.11 -13.84 3.60
CA ALA A 872 -14.29 -12.77 4.12
C ALA A 872 -14.14 -11.64 3.09
N LEU A 873 -13.81 -11.94 1.83
CA LEU A 873 -13.74 -10.91 0.78
C LEU A 873 -15.11 -10.31 0.44
N ARG A 874 -16.18 -11.10 0.45
CA ARG A 874 -17.54 -10.59 0.34
C ARG A 874 -17.82 -9.53 1.41
N GLN A 875 -17.46 -9.81 2.66
CA GLN A 875 -17.65 -8.88 3.78
C GLN A 875 -16.82 -7.60 3.60
N LEU A 876 -15.61 -7.70 3.03
CA LEU A 876 -14.80 -6.54 2.67
C LEU A 876 -15.50 -5.69 1.59
N ALA A 877 -15.93 -6.33 0.50
CA ALA A 877 -16.64 -5.66 -0.60
C ALA A 877 -17.90 -4.94 -0.11
N TYR A 878 -18.66 -5.57 0.79
CA TYR A 878 -19.81 -4.94 1.44
C TYR A 878 -19.42 -3.67 2.21
N GLY A 879 -18.33 -3.74 2.99
CA GLY A 879 -17.86 -2.62 3.80
C GLY A 879 -17.26 -1.46 3.01
N MET A 880 -16.88 -1.65 1.74
CA MET A 880 -16.18 -0.64 0.96
C MET A 880 -16.98 0.66 0.83
N ALA A 881 -18.29 0.61 0.59
CA ALA A 881 -19.08 1.81 0.30
C ALA A 881 -19.14 2.78 1.49
N GLU A 882 -19.52 2.27 2.67
CA GLU A 882 -19.87 3.11 3.83
C GLU A 882 -18.76 3.19 4.90
N ARG A 883 -17.84 2.21 4.92
CA ARG A 883 -16.92 1.99 6.06
C ARG A 883 -15.46 2.29 5.73
N ILE A 884 -15.15 2.64 4.48
CA ILE A 884 -13.79 2.90 3.99
C ILE A 884 -13.79 4.18 3.16
N THR A 885 -12.90 5.11 3.47
CA THR A 885 -12.76 6.38 2.76
C THR A 885 -12.07 6.21 1.40
N PRO A 886 -12.11 7.23 0.51
CA PRO A 886 -11.41 7.18 -0.78
C PRO A 886 -9.88 7.03 -0.68
N ASP A 887 -9.29 7.36 0.47
CA ASP A 887 -7.87 7.18 0.79
C ASP A 887 -7.60 5.93 1.66
N LEU A 888 -8.53 4.97 1.66
CA LEU A 888 -8.45 3.66 2.32
C LEU A 888 -8.29 3.70 3.85
N ARG A 889 -8.75 4.77 4.51
CA ARG A 889 -8.91 4.80 5.96
C ARG A 889 -10.22 4.14 6.36
N THR A 890 -10.19 3.38 7.44
CA THR A 890 -11.39 2.76 8.00
C THR A 890 -12.19 3.74 8.84
N THR A 891 -13.52 3.60 8.84
CA THR A 891 -14.41 4.52 9.56
C THR A 891 -15.40 3.79 10.47
N CYS A 892 -15.95 4.54 11.42
CA CYS A 892 -17.23 4.24 12.06
C CYS A 892 -18.14 5.45 11.83
N LYS A 893 -19.27 5.23 11.14
CA LYS A 893 -20.08 6.26 10.47
C LYS A 893 -19.22 7.04 9.47
N HIS A 894 -18.78 8.21 9.91
CA HIS A 894 -18.02 9.15 9.11
C HIS A 894 -16.72 9.58 9.81
N THR A 895 -16.41 8.97 10.97
CA THR A 895 -15.18 9.23 11.73
C THR A 895 -14.13 8.22 11.34
N PHE A 896 -12.92 8.68 11.03
CA PHE A 896 -11.76 7.82 10.95
C PHE A 896 -11.61 7.04 12.26
N GLN A 897 -11.43 5.72 12.15
CA GLN A 897 -11.14 4.80 13.25
C GLN A 897 -10.12 3.78 12.76
N ILE A 898 -8.98 3.66 13.44
CA ILE A 898 -7.81 2.93 12.92
C ILE A 898 -7.95 1.41 12.99
N GLU A 899 -8.71 0.90 13.96
CA GLU A 899 -8.70 -0.51 14.33
C GLU A 899 -9.17 -1.42 13.20
N GLY A 900 -10.13 -0.96 12.39
CA GLY A 900 -10.62 -1.72 11.24
C GLY A 900 -9.51 -2.05 10.24
N GLY A 901 -8.57 -1.13 10.01
CA GLY A 901 -7.46 -1.34 9.09
C GLY A 901 -6.50 -2.43 9.59
N ALA A 902 -6.15 -2.40 10.88
CA ALA A 902 -5.36 -3.46 11.51
C ALA A 902 -6.09 -4.81 11.48
N GLY A 903 -7.40 -4.82 11.75
CA GLY A 903 -8.22 -6.03 11.68
C GLY A 903 -8.33 -6.60 10.26
N ILE A 904 -8.43 -5.77 9.21
CA ILE A 904 -8.42 -6.25 7.81
C ILE A 904 -7.09 -6.90 7.47
N SER A 905 -5.97 -6.29 7.85
CA SER A 905 -4.64 -6.87 7.66
C SER A 905 -4.49 -8.21 8.39
N ALA A 906 -5.02 -8.29 9.62
CA ALA A 906 -5.03 -9.53 10.40
C ALA A 906 -5.87 -10.62 9.73
N ALA A 907 -7.05 -10.27 9.20
CA ALA A 907 -7.93 -11.20 8.51
C ALA A 907 -7.30 -11.76 7.22
N ILE A 908 -6.61 -10.92 6.43
CA ILE A 908 -5.86 -11.37 5.26
C ILE A 908 -4.72 -12.31 5.68
N GLY A 909 -4.00 -11.98 6.76
CA GLY A 909 -3.03 -12.89 7.36
C GLY A 909 -3.66 -14.24 7.74
N GLU A 910 -4.80 -14.24 8.43
CA GLU A 910 -5.54 -15.44 8.87
C GLU A 910 -6.15 -16.25 7.70
N MET A 911 -6.40 -15.63 6.54
CA MET A 911 -6.82 -16.37 5.34
C MET A 911 -5.66 -17.17 4.73
N LEU A 912 -4.45 -16.63 4.81
CA LEU A 912 -3.24 -17.18 4.19
C LEU A 912 -2.46 -18.11 5.14
N LEU A 913 -2.49 -17.84 6.44
CA LEU A 913 -1.74 -18.58 7.46
C LEU A 913 -2.46 -18.55 8.81
N GLN A 914 -2.77 -19.72 9.36
CA GLN A 914 -3.21 -19.85 10.75
C GLN A 914 -2.17 -20.64 11.54
N SER A 915 -2.05 -20.38 12.83
CA SER A 915 -1.14 -21.16 13.67
C SER A 915 -1.67 -21.22 15.09
N TYR A 916 -2.40 -22.30 15.40
CA TYR A 916 -2.88 -22.55 16.75
C TYR A 916 -2.91 -24.07 17.00
N SER A 917 -2.96 -24.47 18.27
CA SER A 917 -2.92 -25.88 18.68
C SER A 917 -1.65 -26.61 18.22
N GLY A 918 -0.55 -25.89 18.00
CA GLY A 918 0.74 -26.44 17.60
C GLY A 918 0.86 -26.86 16.13
N ILE A 919 -0.12 -26.49 15.28
CA ILE A 919 -0.15 -26.77 13.85
C ILE A 919 -0.09 -25.46 13.08
N ILE A 920 0.71 -25.42 12.01
CA ILE A 920 0.75 -24.30 11.06
C ILE A 920 -0.16 -24.68 9.88
N ASP A 921 -1.20 -23.91 9.67
CA ASP A 921 -2.21 -24.13 8.64
C ASP A 921 -1.94 -23.25 7.41
N ILE A 922 -1.73 -23.86 6.26
CA ILE A 922 -1.27 -23.20 5.04
C ILE A 922 -2.47 -22.94 4.12
N LEU A 923 -2.68 -21.67 3.77
CA LEU A 923 -3.80 -21.20 2.94
C LEU A 923 -5.19 -21.70 3.40
N PRO A 924 -5.50 -21.67 4.71
CA PRO A 924 -6.71 -22.32 5.26
C PRO A 924 -8.02 -21.74 4.74
N ALA A 925 -7.99 -20.48 4.27
CA ALA A 925 -9.15 -19.81 3.71
C ALA A 925 -8.75 -18.98 2.48
N LEU A 926 -7.99 -19.55 1.55
CA LEU A 926 -7.66 -18.88 0.28
C LEU A 926 -8.95 -18.55 -0.51
N PRO A 927 -9.22 -17.27 -0.79
CA PRO A 927 -10.34 -16.88 -1.65
C PRO A 927 -10.17 -17.41 -3.07
N SER A 928 -11.25 -17.89 -3.67
CA SER A 928 -11.26 -18.39 -5.05
C SER A 928 -10.88 -17.33 -6.09
N THR A 929 -10.97 -16.04 -5.72
CA THR A 929 -10.60 -14.88 -6.53
C THR A 929 -9.11 -14.53 -6.50
N TRP A 930 -8.31 -15.25 -5.71
CA TRP A 930 -6.85 -15.11 -5.67
C TRP A 930 -6.19 -16.35 -6.30
N PRO A 931 -6.36 -16.58 -7.61
CA PRO A 931 -5.86 -17.80 -8.25
C PRO A 931 -4.33 -17.89 -8.20
N THR A 932 -3.63 -16.77 -8.30
CA THR A 932 -2.16 -16.74 -8.33
C THR A 932 -1.63 -15.61 -7.46
N GLY A 933 -0.68 -15.92 -6.60
CA GLY A 933 -0.07 -14.95 -5.71
C GLY A 933 1.03 -15.53 -4.83
N SER A 934 1.57 -14.66 -3.99
CA SER A 934 2.51 -15.06 -2.95
C SER A 934 2.37 -14.17 -1.72
N VAL A 935 2.74 -14.74 -0.58
CA VAL A 935 2.99 -13.98 0.64
C VAL A 935 4.34 -14.38 1.20
N LYS A 936 5.12 -13.39 1.63
CA LYS A 936 6.42 -13.59 2.25
C LYS A 936 6.42 -12.99 3.63
N GLY A 937 7.07 -13.65 4.57
CA GLY A 937 7.39 -13.10 5.87
C GLY A 937 6.25 -13.10 6.88
N LEU A 938 5.13 -13.83 6.66
CA LEU A 938 4.12 -13.99 7.70
C LEU A 938 4.70 -14.76 8.89
N LYS A 939 4.15 -14.54 10.08
CA LYS A 939 4.64 -15.18 11.30
C LYS A 939 3.64 -16.18 11.83
N ALA A 940 4.13 -17.28 12.40
CA ALA A 940 3.33 -18.31 13.05
C ALA A 940 3.83 -18.60 14.49
N GLU A 941 2.92 -19.09 15.33
CA GLU A 941 3.21 -19.55 16.70
C GLU A 941 4.37 -20.56 16.71
N GLY A 942 5.32 -20.35 17.61
CA GLY A 942 6.60 -21.08 17.62
C GLY A 942 7.77 -20.31 17.03
N ASN A 943 7.57 -19.03 16.68
CA ASN A 943 8.55 -18.14 16.07
C ASN A 943 9.02 -18.64 14.70
N PHE A 944 8.05 -19.06 13.88
CA PHE A 944 8.27 -19.40 12.48
C PHE A 944 7.93 -18.20 11.60
N THR A 945 8.76 -17.97 10.58
CA THR A 945 8.47 -17.08 9.46
C THR A 945 8.17 -17.94 8.24
N VAL A 946 7.02 -17.71 7.61
CA VAL A 946 6.47 -18.54 6.54
C VAL A 946 6.27 -17.70 5.27
N ASP A 947 6.88 -18.15 4.18
CA ASP A 947 6.57 -17.69 2.83
C ASP A 947 5.72 -18.75 2.13
N ILE A 948 4.75 -18.33 1.32
CA ILE A 948 3.85 -19.21 0.56
C ILE A 948 3.68 -18.62 -0.84
N SER A 949 3.85 -19.44 -1.87
CA SER A 949 3.52 -19.12 -3.26
C SER A 949 2.47 -20.10 -3.78
N TRP A 950 1.55 -19.61 -4.61
CA TRP A 950 0.50 -20.44 -5.22
C TRP A 950 0.16 -19.99 -6.64
N GLU A 951 -0.29 -20.94 -7.46
CA GLU A 951 -0.75 -20.76 -8.84
C GLU A 951 -2.01 -21.60 -9.06
N GLU A 952 -3.02 -21.03 -9.74
CA GLU A 952 -4.32 -21.67 -9.97
C GLU A 952 -5.00 -22.21 -8.68
N GLY A 953 -4.74 -21.58 -7.53
CA GLY A 953 -5.22 -21.99 -6.22
C GLY A 953 -4.41 -23.10 -5.55
N GLU A 954 -3.37 -23.62 -6.20
CA GLU A 954 -2.50 -24.69 -5.70
C GLU A 954 -1.17 -24.13 -5.18
N ILE A 955 -0.70 -24.63 -4.04
CA ILE A 955 0.58 -24.22 -3.44
C ILE A 955 1.73 -24.72 -4.31
N THR A 956 2.62 -23.82 -4.72
CA THR A 956 3.83 -24.14 -5.48
C THR A 956 5.05 -24.27 -4.57
N GLU A 957 5.17 -23.39 -3.56
CA GLU A 957 6.28 -23.39 -2.59
C GLU A 957 5.81 -22.88 -1.24
N ILE A 958 6.31 -23.51 -0.17
CA ILE A 958 6.29 -23.01 1.20
C ILE A 958 7.74 -22.90 1.66
N ARG A 959 8.15 -21.76 2.22
CA ARG A 959 9.44 -21.65 2.92
C ARG A 959 9.21 -21.37 4.38
N ILE A 960 9.90 -22.10 5.24
CA ILE A 960 9.82 -21.92 6.68
C ILE A 960 11.20 -21.58 7.20
N ALA A 961 11.34 -20.35 7.65
CA ALA A 961 12.51 -19.83 8.35
C ALA A 961 12.18 -19.60 9.82
N ASP A 962 13.23 -19.42 10.63
CA ASP A 962 13.14 -19.24 12.08
C ASP A 962 12.41 -20.37 12.82
N GLY A 963 12.63 -20.50 14.14
CA GLY A 963 11.96 -21.51 14.97
C GLY A 963 12.32 -22.98 14.70
N LEU A 964 12.92 -23.34 13.55
CA LEU A 964 13.33 -24.71 13.19
C LEU A 964 14.60 -25.17 13.91
N ASN A 965 15.51 -24.24 14.23
CA ASN A 965 16.78 -24.51 14.94
C ASN A 965 16.63 -24.65 16.45
N GLN A 966 15.47 -24.32 17.03
CA GLN A 966 15.24 -24.58 18.44
C GLN A 966 15.22 -26.10 18.64
N ALA A 967 16.22 -26.57 19.39
CA ALA A 967 16.54 -27.97 19.66
C ALA A 967 15.44 -28.78 20.42
N ILE A 968 14.16 -28.41 20.35
CA ILE A 968 13.09 -28.87 21.26
C ILE A 968 11.77 -29.22 20.53
N ARG A 969 11.80 -29.88 19.37
CA ARG A 969 10.60 -30.62 18.92
C ARG A 969 10.98 -32.03 18.55
N GLU A 970 11.09 -32.90 19.57
CA GLU A 970 11.33 -34.35 19.42
C GLU A 970 10.33 -35.02 18.44
N GLY A 971 9.21 -34.37 18.11
CA GLY A 971 8.18 -34.82 17.15
C GLY A 971 8.08 -34.04 15.82
N GLY A 972 8.96 -33.07 15.53
CA GLY A 972 8.89 -32.26 14.29
C GLY A 972 7.89 -31.09 14.33
N VAL A 973 7.70 -30.41 13.20
CA VAL A 973 6.72 -29.32 13.01
C VAL A 973 5.57 -29.80 12.14
N GLN A 974 4.33 -29.62 12.58
CA GLN A 974 3.16 -30.05 11.81
C GLN A 974 2.63 -28.91 10.95
N LEU A 975 2.49 -29.18 9.65
CA LEU A 975 1.77 -28.35 8.70
C LEU A 975 0.44 -29.01 8.35
N ARG A 976 -0.62 -28.20 8.26
CA ARG A 976 -1.87 -28.59 7.61
C ARG A 976 -1.92 -27.98 6.22
N ILE A 977 -2.27 -28.80 5.25
CA ILE A 977 -2.45 -28.39 3.85
C ILE A 977 -3.79 -28.92 3.37
N HIS A 978 -4.66 -28.05 2.86
CA HIS A 978 -5.96 -28.43 2.33
C HIS A 978 -5.84 -29.11 0.97
N ALA A 979 -6.62 -30.16 0.74
CA ALA A 979 -6.58 -30.96 -0.50
C ALA A 979 -6.84 -30.10 -1.74
N ALA A 980 -7.69 -29.08 -1.63
CA ALA A 980 -7.99 -28.14 -2.70
C ALA A 980 -6.79 -27.27 -3.14
N ASN A 981 -5.74 -27.18 -2.31
CA ASN A 981 -4.54 -26.41 -2.58
C ASN A 981 -3.31 -27.30 -2.84
N MET A 982 -3.49 -28.62 -2.92
CA MET A 982 -2.42 -29.57 -3.18
C MET A 982 -2.45 -30.05 -4.63
N SER A 983 -1.31 -29.93 -5.32
CA SER A 983 -1.12 -30.60 -6.60
C SER A 983 -1.02 -32.13 -6.43
N ASP A 984 -1.32 -32.88 -7.50
CA ASP A 984 -1.22 -34.36 -7.51
C ASP A 984 0.22 -34.89 -7.56
N ASN A 985 1.20 -33.99 -7.63
CA ASN A 985 2.61 -34.29 -7.73
C ASN A 985 3.22 -34.38 -6.32
N GLY A 986 4.22 -35.25 -6.12
CA GLY A 986 4.78 -35.56 -4.79
C GLY A 986 5.29 -34.35 -3.98
N ILE A 987 5.46 -34.56 -2.66
CA ILE A 987 5.97 -33.57 -1.72
C ILE A 987 7.50 -33.67 -1.65
N TYR A 988 8.20 -32.53 -1.72
CA TYR A 988 9.64 -32.46 -1.56
C TYR A 988 10.01 -31.49 -0.45
N ILE A 989 11.03 -31.85 0.35
CA ILE A 989 11.65 -30.99 1.36
C ILE A 989 13.10 -30.79 0.96
N ASP A 990 13.51 -29.54 0.74
CA ASP A 990 14.82 -29.15 0.22
C ASP A 990 15.21 -29.95 -1.04
N GLY A 991 14.25 -30.11 -1.96
CA GLY A 991 14.41 -30.84 -3.21
C GLY A 991 14.48 -32.37 -3.08
N LYS A 992 14.37 -32.92 -1.86
CA LYS A 992 14.36 -34.37 -1.63
C LYS A 992 12.93 -34.88 -1.50
N PRO A 993 12.58 -36.00 -2.16
CA PRO A 993 11.23 -36.56 -2.04
C PRO A 993 10.95 -36.95 -0.58
N TYR A 994 9.84 -36.43 -0.05
CA TYR A 994 9.25 -36.87 1.20
C TYR A 994 8.49 -38.18 0.92
N GLN A 995 8.61 -39.18 1.81
CA GLN A 995 8.14 -40.57 1.61
C GLN A 995 6.75 -40.70 0.95
N SER A 996 6.46 -41.82 0.27
CA SER A 996 5.23 -42.01 -0.52
C SER A 996 3.94 -41.69 0.28
N ARG A 997 2.99 -40.99 -0.38
CA ARG A 997 1.72 -40.41 0.13
C ARG A 997 0.93 -41.28 1.13
N SER A 998 1.04 -42.61 1.06
CA SER A 998 0.28 -43.57 1.88
C SER A 998 0.80 -43.83 3.31
N SER A 999 1.98 -43.33 3.69
CA SER A 999 2.58 -43.61 5.01
C SER A 999 3.03 -42.37 5.81
N ALA A 1000 3.03 -41.18 5.19
CA ALA A 1000 3.64 -39.97 5.78
C ALA A 1000 2.68 -38.77 5.93
N LEU A 1001 1.46 -38.85 5.37
CA LEU A 1001 0.42 -37.83 5.48
C LEU A 1001 -0.79 -38.41 6.22
N LEU A 1002 -1.25 -37.71 7.25
CA LEU A 1002 -2.50 -38.04 7.93
C LEU A 1002 -3.63 -37.22 7.30
N TYR A 1003 -4.54 -37.89 6.59
CA TYR A 1003 -5.73 -37.25 6.02
C TYR A 1003 -6.77 -36.97 7.11
N GLU A 1004 -7.32 -35.76 7.12
CA GLU A 1004 -8.39 -35.29 7.98
C GLU A 1004 -9.67 -35.13 7.15
N PRO A 1005 -10.57 -36.15 7.11
CA PRO A 1005 -11.70 -36.16 6.17
C PRO A 1005 -12.70 -35.04 6.34
N ARG A 1006 -12.77 -34.45 7.53
CA ARG A 1006 -13.76 -33.44 7.89
C ARG A 1006 -13.45 -32.08 7.28
N THR A 1007 -12.18 -31.74 7.20
CA THR A 1007 -11.69 -30.47 6.66
C THR A 1007 -10.98 -30.63 5.33
N ASP A 1008 -11.03 -31.86 4.79
CA ASP A 1008 -10.41 -32.25 3.53
C ASP A 1008 -8.95 -31.76 3.46
N SER A 1009 -8.18 -32.11 4.48
CA SER A 1009 -6.81 -31.63 4.68
C SER A 1009 -5.86 -32.77 4.99
N TYR A 1010 -4.57 -32.51 4.82
CA TYR A 1010 -3.49 -33.43 5.15
C TYR A 1010 -2.56 -32.79 6.18
N LEU A 1011 -2.20 -33.55 7.21
CA LEU A 1011 -1.13 -33.19 8.12
C LEU A 1011 0.20 -33.74 7.62
N LEU A 1012 1.14 -32.83 7.38
CA LEU A 1012 2.53 -33.06 7.02
C LEU A 1012 3.42 -32.77 8.23
N THR A 1013 4.35 -33.65 8.56
CA THR A 1013 5.32 -33.41 9.64
C THR A 1013 6.70 -33.12 9.07
N ILE A 1014 7.21 -31.91 9.28
CA ILE A 1014 8.59 -31.54 8.99
C ILE A 1014 9.48 -32.22 10.04
N PRO A 1015 10.44 -33.07 9.63
CA PRO A 1015 11.28 -33.79 10.58
C PRO A 1015 12.10 -32.87 11.49
N ALA A 1016 12.36 -33.31 12.71
CA ALA A 1016 13.32 -32.66 13.60
C ALA A 1016 14.73 -32.63 12.97
N GLY A 1017 15.47 -31.53 13.17
CA GLY A 1017 16.81 -31.33 12.61
C GLY A 1017 16.82 -30.85 11.14
N THR A 1018 15.67 -30.51 10.57
CA THR A 1018 15.59 -29.80 9.28
C THR A 1018 16.28 -28.44 9.41
N PRO A 1019 17.13 -28.02 8.44
CA PRO A 1019 17.81 -26.73 8.49
C PRO A 1019 16.83 -25.56 8.64
N ASN A 1020 17.28 -24.47 9.26
CA ASN A 1020 16.56 -23.20 9.16
C ASN A 1020 16.43 -22.81 7.69
N ASN A 1021 15.26 -22.28 7.32
CA ASN A 1021 14.90 -21.90 5.95
C ASN A 1021 14.65 -23.11 5.03
N ALA A 1022 13.84 -24.06 5.50
CA ALA A 1022 13.44 -25.23 4.74
C ALA A 1022 12.48 -24.84 3.61
N SER A 1023 12.71 -25.35 2.40
CA SER A 1023 11.78 -25.20 1.27
C SER A 1023 10.96 -26.48 1.09
N ILE A 1024 9.64 -26.34 1.03
CA ILE A 1024 8.69 -27.41 0.79
C ILE A 1024 7.99 -27.10 -0.52
N THR A 1025 8.17 -27.95 -1.52
CA THR A 1025 7.52 -27.77 -2.83
C THR A 1025 6.53 -28.90 -3.05
N LEU A 1026 5.33 -28.54 -3.50
CA LEU A 1026 4.30 -29.48 -3.91
C LEU A 1026 4.32 -29.52 -5.44
N GLY A 1027 5.02 -30.51 -5.99
CA GLY A 1027 4.99 -30.75 -7.44
C GLY A 1027 6.09 -30.16 -8.33
N ALA A 1028 7.26 -29.79 -7.80
CA ALA A 1028 8.41 -29.45 -8.65
C ALA A 1028 9.33 -30.66 -8.88
N SER A 1029 9.28 -31.27 -10.07
CA SER A 1029 10.43 -32.05 -10.56
C SER A 1029 11.58 -31.09 -10.88
N THR A 1030 12.61 -31.08 -10.04
CA THR A 1030 13.88 -30.41 -10.34
C THR A 1030 14.94 -31.38 -10.87
N THR A 1031 14.55 -32.49 -11.51
CA THR A 1031 15.51 -33.34 -12.24
C THR A 1031 14.92 -33.91 -13.54
N THR A 1032 15.61 -33.63 -14.63
CA THR A 1032 15.47 -34.34 -15.90
C THR A 1032 15.63 -35.85 -15.67
N GLY A 1033 14.54 -36.59 -15.85
CA GLY A 1033 14.50 -38.05 -15.93
C GLY A 1033 14.19 -38.74 -14.61
N ILE A 1034 12.93 -39.15 -14.43
CA ILE A 1034 12.49 -40.46 -13.91
C ILE A 1034 10.98 -40.58 -14.19
N ASP A 1035 10.57 -41.79 -14.56
CA ASP A 1035 9.25 -42.17 -15.07
C ASP A 1035 8.07 -41.72 -14.20
N THR A 1036 7.10 -41.08 -14.86
CA THR A 1036 5.72 -40.93 -14.40
C THR A 1036 5.09 -42.30 -14.16
N PRO A 1037 4.52 -42.59 -12.98
CA PRO A 1037 3.58 -43.70 -12.85
C PRO A 1037 2.31 -43.32 -13.63
N GLU A 1038 1.91 -44.14 -14.61
CA GLU A 1038 0.60 -44.02 -15.24
C GLU A 1038 -0.50 -44.13 -14.18
N LEU A 1039 -1.22 -43.03 -13.93
CA LEU A 1039 -2.51 -43.05 -13.27
C LEU A 1039 -3.59 -43.22 -14.34
N GLY A 1040 -4.45 -44.23 -14.14
CA GLY A 1040 -5.49 -44.61 -15.07
C GLY A 1040 -6.45 -43.46 -15.41
N THR A 1041 -6.93 -43.48 -16.65
CA THR A 1041 -7.94 -42.55 -17.19
C THR A 1041 -9.12 -42.33 -16.24
N PRO A 1042 -9.66 -41.10 -16.12
CA PRO A 1042 -10.84 -40.81 -15.31
C PRO A 1042 -12.00 -41.72 -15.70
N ASP A 1043 -12.56 -42.44 -14.73
CA ASP A 1043 -13.72 -43.30 -14.94
C ASP A 1043 -14.98 -42.42 -15.09
N SER A 1044 -15.29 -42.05 -16.34
CA SER A 1044 -16.45 -41.20 -16.69
C SER A 1044 -17.80 -41.85 -16.35
N GLU A 1045 -17.81 -43.14 -16.00
CA GLU A 1045 -19.02 -43.87 -15.59
C GLU A 1045 -19.24 -43.90 -14.06
N ALA A 1046 -18.31 -43.37 -13.26
CA ALA A 1046 -18.47 -43.33 -11.81
C ALA A 1046 -19.67 -42.46 -11.39
N PRO A 1047 -20.46 -42.87 -10.37
CA PRO A 1047 -21.62 -42.10 -9.92
C PRO A 1047 -21.19 -40.77 -9.30
N VAL A 1048 -21.87 -39.69 -9.70
CA VAL A 1048 -21.68 -38.35 -9.13
C VAL A 1048 -22.15 -38.34 -7.69
N ARG A 1049 -21.26 -37.94 -6.78
CA ARG A 1049 -21.58 -37.72 -5.36
C ARG A 1049 -21.39 -36.25 -5.06
N LEU A 1050 -22.36 -35.67 -4.38
CA LEU A 1050 -22.29 -34.31 -3.88
C LEU A 1050 -21.93 -34.36 -2.40
N PHE A 1051 -21.01 -33.50 -2.03
CA PHE A 1051 -20.67 -33.22 -0.65
C PHE A 1051 -20.91 -31.74 -0.40
N ASP A 1052 -21.35 -31.40 0.80
CA ASP A 1052 -21.32 -29.99 1.20
C ASP A 1052 -19.86 -29.51 1.35
N LEU A 1053 -19.67 -28.21 1.57
CA LEU A 1053 -18.34 -27.63 1.79
C LEU A 1053 -17.63 -28.18 3.06
N GLN A 1054 -18.31 -29.01 3.85
CA GLN A 1054 -17.77 -29.70 5.02
C GLN A 1054 -17.47 -31.19 4.73
N GLY A 1055 -17.45 -31.59 3.45
CA GLY A 1055 -17.11 -32.94 3.02
C GLY A 1055 -18.14 -34.01 3.40
N ARG A 1056 -19.34 -33.61 3.85
CA ARG A 1056 -20.41 -34.56 4.21
C ARG A 1056 -21.21 -34.92 2.96
N PRO A 1057 -21.50 -36.20 2.70
CA PRO A 1057 -22.30 -36.60 1.55
C PRO A 1057 -23.72 -36.00 1.66
N VAL A 1058 -24.15 -35.32 0.62
CA VAL A 1058 -25.50 -34.76 0.50
C VAL A 1058 -26.47 -35.89 0.16
N SER A 1059 -27.38 -36.21 1.08
CA SER A 1059 -28.45 -37.18 0.85
C SER A 1059 -29.73 -36.47 0.43
N GLY A 1060 -30.22 -36.74 -0.78
CA GLY A 1060 -31.44 -36.13 -1.35
C GLY A 1060 -31.14 -35.00 -2.33
N ASP A 1061 -32.17 -34.24 -2.72
CA ASP A 1061 -32.00 -33.11 -3.64
C ASP A 1061 -31.24 -31.97 -2.94
N PRO A 1062 -30.07 -31.55 -3.49
CA PRO A 1062 -29.28 -30.47 -2.91
C PRO A 1062 -30.05 -29.15 -2.95
N GLN A 1063 -29.99 -28.39 -1.86
CA GLN A 1063 -30.51 -27.02 -1.81
C GLN A 1063 -29.62 -26.09 -2.65
N PRO A 1064 -30.08 -24.87 -2.99
CA PRO A 1064 -29.22 -23.90 -3.67
C PRO A 1064 -27.97 -23.58 -2.83
N GLY A 1065 -26.77 -23.71 -3.41
CA GLY A 1065 -25.50 -23.54 -2.68
C GLY A 1065 -24.29 -24.11 -3.42
N ILE A 1066 -23.09 -23.91 -2.83
CA ILE A 1066 -21.84 -24.47 -3.36
C ILE A 1066 -21.61 -25.85 -2.76
N TYR A 1067 -21.29 -26.82 -3.61
CA TYR A 1067 -21.06 -28.21 -3.25
C TYR A 1067 -19.75 -28.71 -3.86
N ILE A 1068 -19.15 -29.71 -3.24
CA ILE A 1068 -18.06 -30.47 -3.81
C ILE A 1068 -18.68 -31.62 -4.61
N ARG A 1069 -18.50 -31.61 -5.93
CA ARG A 1069 -18.88 -32.68 -6.83
C ARG A 1069 -17.72 -33.64 -7.00
N ARG A 1070 -17.94 -34.92 -6.70
CA ARG A 1070 -16.97 -35.99 -6.98
C ARG A 1070 -17.53 -36.95 -8.01
N GLN A 1071 -16.75 -37.25 -9.04
CA GLN A 1071 -17.01 -38.28 -10.03
C GLN A 1071 -15.73 -39.09 -10.27
N GLY A 1072 -15.66 -40.29 -9.69
CA GLY A 1072 -14.43 -41.09 -9.68
C GLY A 1072 -13.32 -40.37 -8.91
N ASN A 1073 -12.18 -40.13 -9.58
CA ASN A 1073 -11.05 -39.35 -9.08
C ASN A 1073 -11.15 -37.84 -9.39
N SER A 1074 -12.14 -37.42 -10.19
CA SER A 1074 -12.36 -36.00 -10.49
C SER A 1074 -13.17 -35.34 -9.38
N VAL A 1075 -12.67 -34.21 -8.87
CA VAL A 1075 -13.30 -33.40 -7.84
C VAL A 1075 -13.42 -31.97 -8.36
N SER A 1076 -14.60 -31.36 -8.23
CA SER A 1076 -14.81 -29.95 -8.60
C SER A 1076 -15.80 -29.27 -7.65
N LYS A 1077 -15.57 -28.00 -7.32
CA LYS A 1077 -16.58 -27.15 -6.68
C LYS A 1077 -17.64 -26.81 -7.73
N ILE A 1078 -18.91 -27.02 -7.42
CA ILE A 1078 -20.03 -26.65 -8.27
C ILE A 1078 -21.01 -25.77 -7.49
N LEU A 1079 -21.58 -24.79 -8.17
CA LEU A 1079 -22.73 -24.05 -7.67
C LEU A 1079 -24.01 -24.72 -8.19
N ILE A 1080 -24.88 -25.11 -7.27
CA ILE A 1080 -26.24 -25.56 -7.61
C ILE A 1080 -27.15 -24.35 -7.40
N SER A 1081 -27.66 -23.78 -8.48
CA SER A 1081 -28.68 -22.73 -8.44
C SER A 1081 -30.07 -23.37 -8.37
N GLY A 1082 -30.95 -22.82 -7.51
CA GLY A 1082 -32.34 -23.24 -7.46
C GLY A 1082 -33.03 -23.01 -8.81
N ARG A 1083 -33.90 -23.93 -9.22
CA ARG A 1083 -34.80 -23.70 -10.36
C ARG A 1083 -35.80 -22.59 -10.07
#